data_AF-A0A2S7PSY5-F1
#
_entry.id   AF-A0A2S7PSY5-F1
#
_cell.length_a   1.000
_cell.length_b   1.000
_cell.length_c   1.000
_cell.angle_alpha   90.00
_cell.angle_beta   90.00
_cell.angle_gamma   90.00
#
_symmetry.space_group_name_H-M   'P 1'
#
loop_
_entity.id
_entity.type
_entity.pdbx_description
1 polymer ?
#
loop_
_entity_poly.entity_id
_entity_poly.type
_entity_poly.pdbx_seq_one_letter_code
_entity_poly.pdbx_strand_id
1 'polypeptide(L)'
;MLPSLLSKSISASKLTQLTIFKMKSLYLPVLSLLPSLLSAQSPGQTYTGVAGNTTIAGSSQGPDSNGKYHIYGPGIHATFIPYGASISNLFINDTSGIERDIVGGFDNASYYGVDKQHPHFGGVPGRYANRIKNSSFVIDGEEYKVLANEHPTKDNPQGVDTLHGGPNGWDWRNWTVVAHTGSSITFSLTDPDGEQGFPGEVVSYVTYTLSNMTWEFRMIALATTKKTPIMLSSHTYWNLDGFANNETATALNHSLYLPYGGQRIGTDNILIPTGDILANQPGSVNDFWSAPKQLGANFSAPDIHGNCGYNCTGYDTCYITNRPTPYNWLDEPVARLRSAWSGIQVDVYTDQDAFQVYSCGGVDGSMALKSTQGLHDVADRPRVIEEYGCVVMEVEDWIDGINQPEWGRKQIWGPEDGAYELEAKYVFSLNSTAMGLAGEGSGRENAGHHVKSRGREFSCKPNCLRNHFLRLRDTFSQSTGLNINMEDDRAQVDLGVAVDVENNVEEAAAQRQPKKRFVGRKQAAEAAARNGTSTTPGEGGAIQVSTPRRIRTLNQVPPEILNDPDINAAIALLPSNYSFEIHKTIHRIRTNGSKKVALQMPEGLLLFATTISDILTQFCPGIETLIMGDVTYGACCIDDYTARALGCDLLVHYAHSCLIPVDVTKIKTLYVFVDISIDTTHLLATLEKNFISGKTIAMVGTIQFNATLHGVKAPLERAGYNVLIPQIAPLSKGEILGCTSPKLETTNVDVILYLGDGRFHLESAMIHNPSIPAYRYDPYSRKLTRESYDHKEMHTLRRDAIQTAKSAKKWGLILGSLGRQGNPHTMTMIERKLEELGIPYINLLLSEIFPGKLAMMSDVECWVQVACPRLSIDWGYAFPRPLLTPYEALIVLGQKEDWAKSNGDVYPMDYYGKEGLGRTKPLIGVAIAG
;
A
#
# COMPACT_ATOMS: atom_id res chain seq x y z
N MET A 1 19.37 -26.93 68.46
CA MET A 1 20.32 -27.96 68.92
C MET A 1 20.63 -28.88 67.74
N LEU A 2 21.87 -29.36 67.60
CA LEU A 2 22.25 -30.53 66.77
C LEU A 2 22.04 -31.82 67.59
N PRO A 3 22.28 -33.08 67.10
CA PRO A 3 23.03 -33.54 65.90
C PRO A 3 22.21 -34.57 65.04
N SER A 4 22.70 -35.41 64.10
CA SER A 4 24.00 -35.69 63.43
C SER A 4 23.70 -36.37 62.08
N LEU A 5 24.21 -35.90 60.92
CA LEU A 5 25.46 -36.32 60.24
C LEU A 5 25.51 -37.73 59.63
N LEU A 6 25.43 -37.81 58.28
CA LEU A 6 26.22 -38.61 57.31
C LEU A 6 25.51 -38.54 55.93
N SER A 7 26.14 -38.39 54.76
CA SER A 7 27.56 -38.22 54.38
C SER A 7 27.69 -37.15 53.25
N LYS A 8 28.90 -36.91 52.70
CA LYS A 8 29.19 -35.75 51.82
C LYS A 8 29.27 -36.07 50.31
N SER A 9 28.63 -35.21 49.50
CA SER A 9 29.03 -34.65 48.18
C SER A 9 29.81 -35.49 47.14
N ILE A 10 29.37 -35.39 45.87
CA ILE A 10 30.16 -34.83 44.74
C ILE A 10 29.22 -34.44 43.57
N SER A 11 29.73 -33.69 42.59
CA SER A 11 28.96 -32.92 41.59
C SER A 11 28.81 -33.61 40.22
N ALA A 12 27.98 -33.00 39.37
CA ALA A 12 27.97 -33.02 37.90
C ALA A 12 27.42 -34.25 37.14
N SER A 13 26.27 -34.00 36.49
CA SER A 13 25.90 -34.37 35.11
C SER A 13 26.32 -35.74 34.49
N LYS A 14 25.31 -36.52 34.07
CA LYS A 14 24.81 -36.48 32.68
C LYS A 14 23.53 -37.30 32.46
N LEU A 15 22.81 -36.96 31.39
CA LEU A 15 21.69 -37.73 30.86
C LEU A 15 22.21 -39.02 30.18
N THR A 16 21.49 -40.14 30.32
CA THR A 16 21.91 -41.45 29.79
C THR A 16 21.86 -41.50 28.26
N GLN A 17 22.71 -42.34 27.64
CA GLN A 17 22.95 -42.37 26.20
C GLN A 17 23.05 -43.81 25.66
N LEU A 18 22.72 -44.01 24.36
CA LEU A 18 23.21 -45.12 23.51
C LEU A 18 22.70 -46.56 23.89
N THR A 19 22.96 -47.67 23.16
CA THR A 19 24.09 -47.98 22.25
C THR A 19 23.82 -49.09 21.19
N ILE A 20 24.27 -48.84 19.94
CA ILE A 20 25.11 -49.71 19.04
C ILE A 20 24.75 -51.16 18.66
N PHE A 21 24.82 -51.42 17.35
CA PHE A 21 25.75 -52.36 16.64
C PHE A 21 25.86 -51.90 15.16
N LYS A 22 26.94 -52.02 14.36
CA LYS A 22 28.30 -52.65 14.37
C LYS A 22 29.12 -52.03 13.18
N MET A 23 30.44 -52.11 12.93
CA MET A 23 31.65 -52.76 13.54
C MET A 23 32.97 -52.14 12.95
N LYS A 24 34.12 -52.30 13.63
CA LYS A 24 35.59 -52.24 13.21
C LYS A 24 36.03 -51.51 11.90
N SER A 25 37.03 -50.60 11.83
CA SER A 25 38.40 -50.48 12.40
C SER A 25 39.55 -51.18 11.62
N LEU A 26 40.57 -50.43 11.13
CA LEU A 26 42.05 -50.61 11.38
C LEU A 26 43.03 -49.81 10.45
N TYR A 27 44.21 -49.45 11.02
CA TYR A 27 45.54 -49.12 10.42
C TYR A 27 45.95 -47.74 9.85
N LEU A 28 47.28 -47.59 9.71
CA LEU A 28 48.21 -46.45 9.49
C LEU A 28 49.35 -46.96 8.54
N PRO A 29 50.36 -46.19 8.07
CA PRO A 29 50.48 -44.76 7.64
C PRO A 29 51.26 -44.61 6.28
N VAL A 30 51.82 -43.41 5.99
CA VAL A 30 53.03 -43.10 5.14
C VAL A 30 52.87 -42.56 3.68
N LEU A 31 53.74 -41.59 3.35
CA LEU A 31 54.21 -41.04 2.04
C LEU A 31 53.38 -40.01 1.21
N SER A 32 53.77 -38.74 1.37
CA SER A 32 54.23 -37.76 0.34
C SER A 32 53.47 -37.42 -0.96
N LEU A 33 53.59 -36.12 -1.31
CA LEU A 33 53.54 -35.46 -2.63
C LEU A 33 52.19 -34.98 -3.21
N LEU A 34 52.31 -33.81 -3.86
CA LEU A 34 51.31 -32.98 -4.56
C LEU A 34 51.34 -33.27 -6.08
N PRO A 35 50.40 -32.77 -6.92
CA PRO A 35 49.07 -32.21 -6.64
C PRO A 35 47.94 -32.75 -7.57
N SER A 36 46.76 -32.11 -7.48
CA SER A 36 45.82 -31.74 -8.58
C SER A 36 44.53 -32.55 -8.82
N LEU A 37 43.48 -31.76 -9.10
CA LEU A 37 42.23 -32.03 -9.82
C LEU A 37 41.13 -32.92 -9.21
N LEU A 38 39.89 -32.53 -9.55
CA LEU A 38 38.59 -33.22 -9.40
C LEU A 38 38.10 -33.50 -7.96
N SER A 39 37.18 -32.64 -7.51
CA SER A 39 36.31 -32.93 -6.36
C SER A 39 35.18 -33.89 -6.79
N ALA A 40 34.96 -34.94 -6.00
CA ALA A 40 33.80 -35.83 -6.09
C ALA A 40 33.21 -36.03 -4.69
N GLN A 41 31.88 -36.11 -4.61
CA GLN A 41 31.14 -35.99 -3.35
C GLN A 41 31.22 -37.25 -2.47
N SER A 42 31.19 -37.04 -1.15
CA SER A 42 30.62 -38.02 -0.20
C SER A 42 29.92 -37.27 0.95
N PRO A 43 28.91 -37.87 1.61
CA PRO A 43 27.85 -37.08 2.26
C PRO A 43 27.90 -37.04 3.79
N GLY A 44 27.20 -36.05 4.36
CA GLY A 44 26.57 -36.19 5.67
C GLY A 44 27.14 -35.35 6.82
N GLN A 45 26.72 -34.08 6.90
CA GLN A 45 26.41 -33.46 8.19
C GLN A 45 25.00 -32.86 8.16
N THR A 46 24.24 -33.13 9.21
CA THR A 46 22.91 -32.56 9.43
C THR A 46 23.02 -31.11 9.89
N TYR A 47 22.80 -30.18 8.96
CA TYR A 47 22.56 -28.78 9.31
C TYR A 47 21.06 -28.55 9.51
N THR A 48 20.70 -27.90 10.61
CA THR A 48 19.39 -27.25 10.76
C THR A 48 19.36 -26.07 9.78
N GLY A 49 18.66 -26.24 8.67
CA GLY A 49 18.67 -25.28 7.56
C GLY A 49 17.95 -23.98 7.89
N VAL A 50 18.71 -22.95 8.25
CA VAL A 50 18.28 -21.57 8.07
C VAL A 50 18.08 -21.36 6.56
N ALA A 51 16.89 -20.89 6.15
CA ALA A 51 16.62 -20.61 4.75
C ALA A 51 17.56 -19.49 4.25
N GLY A 52 18.38 -19.80 3.24
CA GLY A 52 19.46 -18.92 2.82
C GLY A 52 18.98 -17.72 2.01
N ASN A 53 19.37 -16.52 2.43
CA ASN A 53 19.22 -15.28 1.68
C ASN A 53 19.64 -15.47 0.21
N THR A 54 18.69 -15.35 -0.71
CA THR A 54 18.95 -15.16 -2.14
C THR A 54 17.97 -14.12 -2.65
N THR A 55 18.46 -12.96 -3.08
CA THR A 55 17.64 -11.78 -3.38
C THR A 55 16.80 -11.97 -4.65
N ILE A 56 15.48 -12.01 -4.49
CA ILE A 56 14.51 -11.88 -5.60
C ILE A 56 14.28 -10.38 -5.85
N ALA A 57 15.32 -9.67 -6.26
CA ALA A 57 15.27 -8.24 -6.58
C ALA A 57 15.44 -8.02 -8.08
N GLY A 58 14.57 -7.19 -8.66
CA GLY A 58 14.77 -6.66 -10.01
C GLY A 58 16.05 -5.82 -10.07
N SER A 59 16.77 -5.87 -11.19
CA SER A 59 18.12 -5.30 -11.25
C SER A 59 18.14 -3.77 -11.40
N SER A 60 18.11 -3.04 -10.29
CA SER A 60 19.11 -2.00 -10.04
C SER A 60 20.42 -2.64 -9.56
N GLN A 61 21.50 -1.86 -9.41
CA GLN A 61 22.69 -2.36 -8.71
C GLN A 61 22.34 -2.60 -7.25
N GLY A 62 22.97 -3.62 -6.64
CA GLY A 62 22.87 -3.86 -5.20
C GLY A 62 23.56 -2.74 -4.38
N PRO A 63 23.82 -2.97 -3.09
CA PRO A 63 24.49 -1.97 -2.28
C PRO A 63 25.89 -1.67 -2.83
N ASP A 64 26.28 -0.41 -2.77
CA ASP A 64 27.63 0.03 -3.14
C ASP A 64 28.70 -0.50 -2.16
N SER A 65 29.97 -0.14 -2.38
CA SER A 65 31.07 -0.53 -1.50
C SER A 65 30.96 -0.03 -0.05
N ASN A 66 30.04 0.91 0.21
CA ASN A 66 29.71 1.44 1.53
C ASN A 66 28.42 0.84 2.11
N GLY A 67 27.79 -0.12 1.43
CA GLY A 67 26.55 -0.78 1.88
C GLY A 67 25.26 -0.05 1.51
N LYS A 68 25.34 0.98 0.65
CA LYS A 68 24.22 1.89 0.36
C LYS A 68 23.51 1.57 -0.95
N TYR A 69 22.18 1.57 -0.93
CA TYR A 69 21.32 1.42 -2.11
C TYR A 69 20.95 2.79 -2.65
N HIS A 70 21.21 3.05 -3.92
CA HIS A 70 20.94 4.34 -4.57
C HIS A 70 19.58 4.32 -5.27
N ILE A 71 18.81 5.41 -5.15
CA ILE A 71 17.62 5.67 -5.98
C ILE A 71 17.61 7.13 -6.48
N TYR A 72 16.99 7.35 -7.63
CA TYR A 72 17.06 8.59 -8.40
C TYR A 72 15.67 9.06 -8.85
N GLY A 73 15.43 10.37 -8.80
CA GLY A 73 14.33 11.07 -9.45
C GLY A 73 14.83 12.27 -10.26
N PRO A 74 13.99 12.92 -11.09
CA PRO A 74 14.37 14.16 -11.76
C PRO A 74 14.71 15.26 -10.73
N GLY A 75 15.96 15.73 -10.73
CA GLY A 75 16.46 16.79 -9.85
C GLY A 75 16.81 16.38 -8.41
N ILE A 76 16.62 15.10 -8.04
CA ILE A 76 16.76 14.60 -6.67
C ILE A 76 17.36 13.19 -6.68
N HIS A 77 18.32 12.89 -5.81
CA HIS A 77 18.77 11.50 -5.61
C HIS A 77 19.10 11.23 -4.15
N ALA A 78 19.02 9.97 -3.75
CA ALA A 78 19.12 9.57 -2.35
C ALA A 78 19.78 8.20 -2.22
N THR A 79 20.31 7.94 -1.03
CA THR A 79 20.78 6.60 -0.65
C THR A 79 20.07 6.11 0.60
N PHE A 80 19.77 4.82 0.63
CA PHE A 80 19.12 4.13 1.73
C PHE A 80 19.93 2.90 2.14
N ILE A 81 19.72 2.41 3.37
CA ILE A 81 20.40 1.24 3.91
C ILE A 81 19.39 0.26 4.55
N PRO A 82 19.69 -1.05 4.63
CA PRO A 82 18.78 -2.00 5.27
C PRO A 82 18.74 -1.86 6.80
N TYR A 83 19.79 -1.35 7.43
CA TYR A 83 19.75 -1.06 8.86
C TYR A 83 18.78 0.09 9.11
N GLY A 84 17.75 -0.16 9.92
CA GLY A 84 16.66 0.74 10.21
C GLY A 84 15.76 1.19 9.06
N ALA A 85 15.90 0.56 7.89
CA ALA A 85 15.39 1.07 6.62
C ALA A 85 15.87 2.50 6.28
N SER A 86 16.96 2.97 6.92
CA SER A 86 17.26 4.40 7.01
C SER A 86 17.61 5.07 5.69
N ILE A 87 17.18 6.33 5.53
CA ILE A 87 17.82 7.25 4.59
C ILE A 87 19.24 7.62 5.10
N SER A 88 20.20 7.70 4.19
CA SER A 88 21.62 7.94 4.52
C SER A 88 22.25 9.11 3.75
N ASN A 89 21.71 9.47 2.58
CA ASN A 89 22.01 10.71 1.87
C ASN A 89 20.76 11.19 1.12
N LEU A 90 20.64 12.50 0.91
CA LEU A 90 19.58 13.11 0.09
C LEU A 90 20.14 14.36 -0.58
N PHE A 91 20.22 14.36 -1.90
CA PHE A 91 20.91 15.37 -2.68
C PHE A 91 19.93 16.25 -3.48
N ILE A 92 20.08 17.56 -3.32
CA ILE A 92 19.35 18.61 -4.06
C ILE A 92 20.37 19.66 -4.53
N ASN A 93 20.23 20.16 -5.76
CA ASN A 93 21.00 21.32 -6.23
C ASN A 93 20.41 22.62 -5.67
N ASP A 94 21.24 23.46 -5.05
CA ASP A 94 20.84 24.76 -4.51
C ASP A 94 20.56 25.81 -5.62
N THR A 95 20.14 27.03 -5.24
CA THR A 95 19.89 28.11 -6.22
C THR A 95 21.12 28.60 -6.98
N SER A 96 22.34 28.19 -6.58
CA SER A 96 23.59 28.42 -7.32
C SER A 96 23.97 27.26 -8.24
N GLY A 97 23.19 26.16 -8.23
CA GLY A 97 23.48 24.93 -8.96
C GLY A 97 24.50 24.03 -8.28
N ILE A 98 24.77 24.22 -6.98
CA ILE A 98 25.71 23.38 -6.21
C ILE A 98 24.90 22.29 -5.49
N GLU A 99 25.31 21.03 -5.64
CA GLU A 99 24.67 19.89 -5.00
C GLU A 99 24.90 19.90 -3.48
N ARG A 100 23.84 19.69 -2.71
CA ARG A 100 23.83 19.66 -1.23
C ARG A 100 23.24 18.36 -0.72
N ASP A 101 23.98 17.65 0.13
CA ASP A 101 23.47 16.51 0.89
C ASP A 101 22.78 17.01 2.17
N ILE A 102 21.45 17.08 2.16
CA ILE A 102 20.66 17.86 3.13
C ILE A 102 20.18 17.06 4.37
N VAL A 103 20.60 15.80 4.53
CA VAL A 103 20.21 14.95 5.67
C VAL A 103 21.40 14.38 6.45
N GLY A 104 21.28 14.19 7.76
CA GLY A 104 22.29 13.51 8.59
C GLY A 104 22.49 12.04 8.25
N GLY A 105 23.53 11.42 8.82
CA GLY A 105 23.87 10.01 8.60
C GLY A 105 25.38 9.74 8.57
N PHE A 106 25.78 8.51 8.20
CA PHE A 106 27.19 8.12 8.10
C PHE A 106 27.62 7.87 6.65
N ASP A 107 28.91 8.00 6.33
CA ASP A 107 29.46 7.66 5.00
C ASP A 107 29.33 6.16 4.67
N ASN A 108 29.43 5.28 5.67
CA ASN A 108 29.39 3.83 5.52
C ASN A 108 28.24 3.21 6.35
N ALA A 109 27.45 2.34 5.73
CA ALA A 109 26.28 1.71 6.33
C ALA A 109 26.61 0.85 7.57
N SER A 110 27.84 0.31 7.65
CA SER A 110 28.23 -0.52 8.80
C SER A 110 28.26 0.24 10.13
N TYR A 111 28.44 1.56 10.11
CA TYR A 111 28.51 2.39 11.32
C TYR A 111 27.16 2.49 12.05
N TYR A 112 26.04 2.46 11.34
CA TYR A 112 24.70 2.46 11.94
C TYR A 112 24.52 1.30 12.94
N GLY A 113 25.10 0.13 12.67
CA GLY A 113 25.00 -1.05 13.54
C GLY A 113 26.13 -1.23 14.57
N VAL A 114 27.10 -0.31 14.69
CA VAL A 114 28.23 -0.44 15.63
C VAL A 114 28.61 0.85 16.36
N ASP A 115 28.20 2.02 15.88
CA ASP A 115 28.49 3.29 16.55
C ASP A 115 27.59 3.47 17.77
N LYS A 116 28.21 3.67 18.93
CA LYS A 116 27.51 3.84 20.21
C LYS A 116 26.82 5.20 20.35
N GLN A 117 27.08 6.12 19.42
CA GLN A 117 26.45 7.43 19.34
C GLN A 117 25.36 7.50 18.26
N HIS A 118 25.04 6.40 17.57
CA HIS A 118 24.02 6.40 16.51
C HIS A 118 22.66 6.90 17.06
N PRO A 119 22.19 8.09 16.63
CA PRO A 119 21.07 8.77 17.26
C PRO A 119 19.80 8.57 16.43
N HIS A 120 19.43 7.32 16.13
CA HIS A 120 18.23 7.04 15.32
C HIS A 120 18.24 7.74 13.93
N PHE A 121 19.42 7.93 13.31
CA PHE A 121 19.56 8.68 12.05
C PHE A 121 18.72 8.08 10.90
N GLY A 122 17.70 8.81 10.46
CA GLY A 122 16.99 8.59 9.19
C GLY A 122 16.13 7.33 9.11
N GLY A 123 16.02 6.57 10.21
CA GLY A 123 15.33 5.28 10.27
C GLY A 123 13.85 5.40 10.60
N VAL A 124 13.18 4.23 10.64
CA VAL A 124 11.88 4.06 11.29
C VAL A 124 12.13 3.65 12.74
N PRO A 125 11.87 4.51 13.76
CA PRO A 125 12.49 4.32 15.07
C PRO A 125 12.07 3.03 15.80
N GLY A 126 10.78 2.69 15.75
CA GLY A 126 10.25 1.51 16.43
C GLY A 126 8.81 1.22 16.06
N ARG A 127 8.25 0.14 16.60
CA ARG A 127 6.81 -0.19 16.53
C ARG A 127 5.94 0.97 17.03
N TYR A 128 6.45 1.71 18.02
CA TYR A 128 5.87 2.94 18.54
C TYR A 128 6.95 4.02 18.62
N ALA A 129 6.78 5.10 17.87
CA ALA A 129 7.65 6.28 17.89
C ALA A 129 7.42 7.11 19.16
N ASN A 130 8.28 8.11 19.38
CA ASN A 130 8.27 8.97 20.57
C ASN A 130 8.27 8.18 21.91
N ARG A 131 7.74 8.77 22.99
CA ARG A 131 7.85 8.26 24.38
C ARG A 131 6.58 7.52 24.86
N ILE A 132 6.77 6.43 25.60
CA ILE A 132 5.74 5.69 26.36
C ILE A 132 6.02 5.80 27.86
N LYS A 133 5.09 6.43 28.56
CA LYS A 133 5.12 6.73 30.00
C LYS A 133 5.21 5.49 30.88
N ASN A 134 6.14 5.50 31.85
CA ASN A 134 6.43 4.38 32.77
C ASN A 134 6.72 3.03 32.05
N SER A 135 7.13 3.08 30.77
CA SER A 135 7.34 1.91 29.91
C SER A 135 6.11 0.97 29.87
N SER A 136 4.90 1.54 29.80
CA SER A 136 3.66 0.76 29.92
C SER A 136 2.43 1.37 29.26
N PHE A 137 1.47 0.49 28.94
CA PHE A 137 0.14 0.81 28.42
C PHE A 137 -0.86 -0.30 28.78
N VAL A 138 -2.15 -0.08 28.51
CA VAL A 138 -3.23 -1.04 28.79
C VAL A 138 -3.95 -1.43 27.51
N ILE A 139 -4.18 -2.72 27.29
CA ILE A 139 -5.03 -3.24 26.21
C ILE A 139 -6.12 -4.12 26.82
N ASP A 140 -7.39 -3.83 26.49
CA ASP A 140 -8.58 -4.59 26.94
C ASP A 140 -8.68 -4.82 28.47
N GLY A 141 -7.99 -3.99 29.28
CA GLY A 141 -7.94 -4.09 30.74
C GLY A 141 -6.70 -4.81 31.31
N GLU A 142 -5.81 -5.33 30.46
CA GLU A 142 -4.53 -5.93 30.85
C GLU A 142 -3.39 -4.92 30.69
N GLU A 143 -2.54 -4.79 31.73
CA GLU A 143 -1.35 -3.92 31.70
C GLU A 143 -0.17 -4.64 31.04
N TYR A 144 0.42 -4.00 30.03
CA TYR A 144 1.61 -4.45 29.34
C TYR A 144 2.82 -3.60 29.74
N LYS A 145 3.98 -4.25 29.93
CA LYS A 145 5.27 -3.60 30.23
C LYS A 145 6.24 -3.82 29.07
N VAL A 146 6.79 -2.72 28.55
CA VAL A 146 7.82 -2.69 27.52
C VAL A 146 9.19 -2.35 28.12
N LEU A 147 10.25 -2.51 27.34
CA LEU A 147 11.62 -2.26 27.80
C LEU A 147 11.95 -0.76 27.84
N ALA A 148 12.33 -0.28 29.03
CA ALA A 148 12.82 1.08 29.22
C ALA A 148 14.19 1.30 28.57
N ASN A 149 14.42 2.52 28.09
CA ASN A 149 15.71 3.01 27.59
C ASN A 149 15.98 4.49 27.92
N GLU A 150 15.01 5.23 28.46
CA GLU A 150 15.13 6.67 28.79
C GLU A 150 14.85 6.96 30.27
N HIS A 151 15.39 8.08 30.76
CA HIS A 151 15.31 8.55 32.15
C HIS A 151 15.83 7.55 33.20
N PRO A 152 17.12 7.14 33.13
CA PRO A 152 17.71 6.24 34.11
C PRO A 152 17.70 6.84 35.51
N THR A 153 17.11 6.11 36.45
CA THR A 153 17.07 6.47 37.87
C THR A 153 18.05 5.61 38.67
N LYS A 154 18.32 5.98 39.92
CA LYS A 154 19.20 5.20 40.81
C LYS A 154 18.72 3.75 40.98
N ASP A 155 17.40 3.56 41.05
CA ASP A 155 16.79 2.26 41.30
C ASP A 155 16.43 1.53 39.99
N ASN A 156 16.25 2.26 38.87
CA ASN A 156 16.05 1.72 37.52
C ASN A 156 17.15 2.25 36.56
N PRO A 157 18.36 1.66 36.56
CA PRO A 157 19.54 2.19 35.86
C PRO A 157 19.52 1.95 34.33
N GLN A 158 18.43 1.43 33.77
CA GLN A 158 18.22 1.29 32.32
C GLN A 158 17.20 2.29 31.77
N GLY A 159 16.52 3.04 32.65
CA GLY A 159 15.41 3.91 32.32
C GLY A 159 14.18 3.63 33.17
N VAL A 160 13.18 4.50 33.07
CA VAL A 160 11.80 4.26 33.52
C VAL A 160 10.78 4.41 32.38
N ASP A 161 11.16 5.07 31.28
CA ASP A 161 10.32 5.27 30.10
C ASP A 161 10.92 4.57 28.87
N THR A 162 10.04 4.24 27.92
CA THR A 162 10.41 3.67 26.62
C THR A 162 10.36 4.77 25.56
N LEU A 163 11.49 5.06 24.94
CA LEU A 163 11.63 5.92 23.76
C LEU A 163 11.78 5.04 22.50
N HIS A 164 11.07 5.39 21.42
CA HIS A 164 11.18 4.77 20.10
C HIS A 164 11.06 3.22 20.10
N GLY A 165 10.20 2.68 20.96
CA GLY A 165 9.98 1.22 21.05
C GLY A 165 11.09 0.44 21.77
N GLY A 166 12.03 1.11 22.45
CA GLY A 166 12.97 0.48 23.40
C GLY A 166 14.41 0.37 22.92
N PRO A 167 15.30 -0.25 23.73
CA PRO A 167 16.75 -0.31 23.48
C PRO A 167 17.16 -1.11 22.23
N ASN A 168 16.25 -1.87 21.63
CA ASN A 168 16.38 -2.48 20.30
C ASN A 168 15.11 -2.13 19.49
N GLY A 169 14.93 -0.83 19.20
CA GLY A 169 13.92 -0.30 18.29
C GLY A 169 14.02 -0.89 16.88
N TRP A 170 13.19 -0.41 15.95
CA TRP A 170 13.20 -0.89 14.56
C TRP A 170 14.34 -0.29 13.74
N ASP A 171 14.88 0.85 14.15
CA ASP A 171 16.05 1.44 13.51
C ASP A 171 17.36 0.73 13.89
N TRP A 172 17.44 0.20 15.10
CA TRP A 172 18.53 -0.66 15.59
C TRP A 172 18.58 -2.08 14.98
N ARG A 173 17.83 -2.34 13.90
CA ARG A 173 17.69 -3.68 13.28
C ARG A 173 17.98 -3.68 11.78
N ASN A 174 18.44 -4.83 11.28
CA ASN A 174 18.50 -5.07 9.84
C ASN A 174 17.11 -5.44 9.29
N TRP A 175 16.59 -4.61 8.38
CA TRP A 175 15.46 -4.93 7.52
C TRP A 175 15.92 -5.73 6.30
N THR A 176 15.00 -6.43 5.65
CA THR A 176 15.26 -7.13 4.38
C THR A 176 14.87 -6.23 3.20
N VAL A 177 15.74 -6.03 2.22
CA VAL A 177 15.36 -5.39 0.95
C VAL A 177 14.56 -6.38 0.11
N VAL A 178 13.25 -6.14 -0.02
CA VAL A 178 12.33 -7.00 -0.77
C VAL A 178 12.05 -6.50 -2.18
N ALA A 179 12.22 -5.20 -2.44
CA ALA A 179 12.22 -4.62 -3.78
C ALA A 179 13.22 -3.47 -3.88
N HIS A 180 13.88 -3.33 -5.03
CA HIS A 180 14.71 -2.17 -5.37
C HIS A 180 14.61 -1.92 -6.87
N THR A 181 14.61 -0.65 -7.26
CA THR A 181 14.55 -0.16 -8.63
C THR A 181 15.37 1.13 -8.72
N GLY A 182 15.54 1.67 -9.93
CA GLY A 182 16.24 2.94 -10.12
C GLY A 182 15.63 4.16 -9.42
N SER A 183 14.37 4.10 -8.95
CA SER A 183 13.66 5.24 -8.34
C SER A 183 12.86 4.90 -7.08
N SER A 184 12.94 3.65 -6.57
CA SER A 184 12.17 3.19 -5.40
C SER A 184 12.82 1.98 -4.74
N ILE A 185 12.69 1.88 -3.41
CA ILE A 185 13.18 0.76 -2.58
C ILE A 185 12.14 0.40 -1.51
N THR A 186 11.93 -0.90 -1.30
CA THR A 186 11.05 -1.43 -0.25
C THR A 186 11.82 -2.34 0.69
N PHE A 187 11.72 -2.04 1.98
CA PHE A 187 12.23 -2.82 3.09
C PHE A 187 11.10 -3.59 3.78
N SER A 188 11.40 -4.74 4.38
CA SER A 188 10.49 -5.45 5.29
C SER A 188 11.16 -5.89 6.60
N LEU A 189 10.38 -5.90 7.68
CA LEU A 189 10.75 -6.39 9.00
C LEU A 189 9.62 -7.22 9.59
N THR A 190 9.96 -8.34 10.23
CA THR A 190 9.07 -9.06 11.14
C THR A 190 9.55 -8.80 12.57
N ASP A 191 8.66 -8.27 13.40
CA ASP A 191 8.88 -7.91 14.80
C ASP A 191 8.05 -8.87 15.69
N PRO A 192 8.66 -9.88 16.34
CA PRO A 192 7.91 -10.97 16.98
C PRO A 192 7.02 -10.58 18.17
N ASP A 193 6.15 -11.51 18.55
CA ASP A 193 5.37 -11.46 19.80
C ASP A 193 6.30 -11.46 21.03
N GLY A 194 6.18 -10.43 21.87
CA GLY A 194 7.00 -10.22 23.07
C GLY A 194 8.32 -9.48 22.82
N GLU A 195 8.66 -9.14 21.58
CA GLU A 195 9.88 -8.39 21.28
C GLU A 195 9.79 -6.95 21.84
N GLN A 196 10.85 -6.50 22.52
CA GLN A 196 10.86 -5.30 23.38
C GLN A 196 9.73 -5.23 24.43
N GLY A 197 9.04 -6.35 24.70
CA GLY A 197 7.88 -6.43 25.60
C GLY A 197 6.52 -6.13 24.95
N PHE A 198 6.47 -5.79 23.66
CA PHE A 198 5.21 -5.53 22.97
C PHE A 198 4.47 -6.86 22.66
N PRO A 199 3.16 -6.96 22.94
CA PRO A 199 2.37 -8.13 22.56
C PRO A 199 2.16 -8.19 21.05
N GLY A 200 2.03 -9.40 20.50
CA GLY A 200 1.71 -9.64 19.10
C GLY A 200 2.92 -9.51 18.19
N GLU A 201 2.93 -10.32 17.14
CA GLU A 201 3.86 -10.16 16.02
C GLU A 201 3.35 -9.04 15.10
N VAL A 202 4.28 -8.25 14.57
CA VAL A 202 4.02 -7.24 13.54
C VAL A 202 4.87 -7.54 12.30
N VAL A 203 4.23 -7.58 11.13
CA VAL A 203 4.94 -7.58 9.85
C VAL A 203 4.83 -6.19 9.24
N SER A 204 5.96 -5.56 8.96
CA SER A 204 6.04 -4.19 8.45
C SER A 204 6.76 -4.11 7.10
N TYR A 205 6.27 -3.20 6.26
CA TYR A 205 6.85 -2.83 4.97
C TYR A 205 7.02 -1.32 4.90
N VAL A 206 8.19 -0.86 4.47
CA VAL A 206 8.52 0.56 4.32
C VAL A 206 9.01 0.76 2.89
N THR A 207 8.27 1.54 2.09
CA THR A 207 8.63 1.88 0.71
C THR A 207 8.98 3.34 0.60
N TYR A 208 10.16 3.63 0.05
CA TYR A 208 10.61 4.98 -0.33
C TYR A 208 10.66 5.09 -1.86
N THR A 209 10.20 6.21 -2.40
CA THR A 209 10.16 6.49 -3.84
C THR A 209 10.64 7.91 -4.10
N LEU A 210 11.43 8.10 -5.15
CA LEU A 210 11.75 9.42 -5.69
C LEU A 210 11.01 9.66 -7.00
N SER A 211 10.43 10.85 -7.13
CA SER A 211 9.88 11.37 -8.38
C SER A 211 10.45 12.77 -8.65
N ASN A 212 9.78 13.62 -9.43
CA ASN A 212 10.32 14.93 -9.81
C ASN A 212 10.43 15.86 -8.60
N MET A 213 11.65 16.19 -8.17
CA MET A 213 11.95 17.00 -6.98
C MET A 213 11.16 16.56 -5.73
N THR A 214 10.83 15.28 -5.60
CA THR A 214 9.90 14.79 -4.58
C THR A 214 10.39 13.47 -4.00
N TRP A 215 10.37 13.36 -2.67
CA TRP A 215 10.55 12.12 -1.94
C TRP A 215 9.22 11.69 -1.31
N GLU A 216 8.76 10.50 -1.63
CA GLU A 216 7.53 9.89 -1.11
C GLU A 216 7.88 8.67 -0.27
N PHE A 217 7.13 8.44 0.80
CA PHE A 217 7.17 7.17 1.52
C PHE A 217 5.82 6.71 2.03
N ARG A 218 5.67 5.38 2.06
CA ARG A 218 4.54 4.68 2.66
C ARG A 218 5.06 3.62 3.62
N MET A 219 4.55 3.64 4.84
CA MET A 219 4.77 2.60 5.84
C MET A 219 3.47 1.82 6.05
N ILE A 220 3.56 0.50 6.07
CA ILE A 220 2.45 -0.42 6.30
C ILE A 220 2.87 -1.36 7.44
N ALA A 221 2.04 -1.54 8.46
CA ALA A 221 2.30 -2.48 9.54
C ALA A 221 1.06 -3.30 9.89
N LEU A 222 1.21 -4.61 9.93
CA LEU A 222 0.16 -5.61 10.14
C LEU A 222 0.41 -6.32 11.47
N ALA A 223 -0.48 -6.14 12.45
CA ALA A 223 -0.47 -6.92 13.69
C ALA A 223 -1.06 -8.32 13.41
N THR A 224 -0.21 -9.37 13.35
CA THR A 224 -0.61 -10.68 12.79
C THR A 224 -1.24 -11.62 13.82
N THR A 225 -0.93 -11.48 15.12
CA THR A 225 -1.33 -12.47 16.14
C THR A 225 -2.08 -11.93 17.36
N LYS A 226 -1.88 -10.66 17.76
CA LYS A 226 -2.56 -10.03 18.91
C LYS A 226 -2.77 -8.54 18.65
N LYS A 227 -3.61 -7.88 19.46
CA LYS A 227 -3.62 -6.42 19.56
C LYS A 227 -2.26 -5.92 20.06
N THR A 228 -1.77 -4.82 19.49
CA THR A 228 -0.49 -4.19 19.81
C THR A 228 -0.54 -2.69 19.52
N PRO A 229 0.19 -1.82 20.22
CA PRO A 229 0.31 -0.43 19.82
C PRO A 229 1.19 -0.31 18.56
N ILE A 230 0.77 0.50 17.59
CA ILE A 230 1.54 0.87 16.40
C ILE A 230 1.38 2.38 16.15
N MET A 231 2.51 3.08 16.07
CA MET A 231 2.62 4.48 15.64
C MET A 231 4.01 4.65 15.04
N LEU A 232 4.12 4.85 13.73
CA LEU A 232 5.41 4.92 13.03
C LEU A 232 5.79 6.37 12.70
N SER A 233 7.07 6.57 12.42
CA SER A 233 7.69 7.85 12.08
C SER A 233 8.89 7.63 11.15
N SER A 234 9.38 8.69 10.50
CA SER A 234 10.71 8.73 9.86
C SER A 234 11.58 9.79 10.52
N HIS A 235 12.53 9.36 11.35
CA HIS A 235 13.34 10.23 12.21
C HIS A 235 14.55 10.81 11.44
N THR A 236 14.24 11.63 10.43
CA THR A 236 15.23 12.24 9.53
C THR A 236 15.77 13.55 10.11
N TYR A 237 17.10 13.66 10.18
CA TYR A 237 17.84 14.85 10.60
C TYR A 237 18.13 15.74 9.39
N TRP A 238 17.71 17.00 9.41
CA TRP A 238 17.77 17.92 8.26
C TRP A 238 18.73 19.10 8.48
N ASN A 239 19.47 19.46 7.43
CA ASN A 239 20.13 20.76 7.26
C ASN A 239 20.09 21.12 5.76
N LEU A 240 19.24 22.07 5.37
CA LEU A 240 18.99 22.45 3.98
C LEU A 240 20.14 23.26 3.33
N ASP A 241 21.19 23.59 4.09
CA ASP A 241 22.45 24.14 3.58
C ASP A 241 23.52 23.05 3.37
N GLY A 242 23.21 21.78 3.68
CA GLY A 242 24.18 20.67 3.66
C GLY A 242 25.33 20.86 4.64
N PHE A 243 25.09 21.60 5.74
CA PHE A 243 26.09 22.09 6.70
C PHE A 243 27.19 23.00 6.09
N ALA A 244 27.06 23.39 4.83
CA ALA A 244 28.09 24.09 4.06
C ALA A 244 27.93 25.63 4.05
N ASN A 245 27.05 26.16 4.90
CA ASN A 245 26.83 27.60 5.03
C ASN A 245 28.02 28.27 5.75
N ASN A 246 28.55 29.32 5.12
CA ASN A 246 29.74 30.02 5.58
C ASN A 246 29.46 30.90 6.82
N GLU A 247 28.24 31.37 7.00
CA GLU A 247 27.83 32.22 8.13
C GLU A 247 27.53 31.38 9.38
N THR A 248 26.91 30.19 9.23
CA THR A 248 26.62 29.28 10.35
C THR A 248 26.56 27.82 9.94
N ALA A 249 26.96 26.89 10.82
CA ALA A 249 26.75 25.45 10.65
C ALA A 249 25.35 25.00 11.16
N THR A 250 24.65 25.85 11.92
CA THR A 250 23.37 25.54 12.56
C THR A 250 22.17 25.63 11.61
N ALA A 251 21.12 24.86 11.89
CA ALA A 251 19.81 25.01 11.24
C ALA A 251 18.98 26.18 11.80
N LEU A 252 19.48 26.95 12.78
CA LEU A 252 18.72 28.00 13.48
C LEU A 252 18.25 29.14 12.57
N ASN A 253 18.93 29.37 11.44
CA ASN A 253 18.54 30.33 10.42
C ASN A 253 17.45 29.83 9.45
N HIS A 254 17.09 28.53 9.50
CA HIS A 254 16.05 27.96 8.67
C HIS A 254 14.67 28.41 9.17
N SER A 255 13.80 28.78 8.24
CA SER A 255 12.43 29.21 8.52
C SER A 255 11.49 28.02 8.47
N LEU A 256 10.85 27.71 9.60
CA LEU A 256 9.80 26.72 9.74
C LEU A 256 8.42 27.38 9.67
N TYR A 257 7.45 26.69 9.07
CA TYR A 257 6.03 27.05 9.08
C TYR A 257 5.17 25.80 9.22
N LEU A 258 4.23 25.83 10.16
CA LEU A 258 3.31 24.72 10.49
C LEU A 258 1.87 25.24 10.40
N PRO A 259 1.26 25.41 9.20
CA PRO A 259 -0.02 26.12 9.01
C PRO A 259 -1.18 25.62 9.89
N TYR A 260 -1.18 24.35 10.28
CA TYR A 260 -2.21 23.74 11.14
C TYR A 260 -1.78 23.58 12.61
N GLY A 261 -0.53 23.91 12.95
CA GLY A 261 0.12 23.70 14.26
C GLY A 261 -0.34 24.64 15.39
N GLY A 262 -1.62 25.04 15.42
CA GLY A 262 -2.19 25.95 16.41
C GLY A 262 -2.27 25.37 17.83
N GLN A 263 -2.08 24.06 17.97
CA GLN A 263 -1.98 23.35 19.26
C GLN A 263 -0.81 22.36 19.23
N ARG A 264 -0.44 21.86 20.41
CA ARG A 264 0.60 20.85 20.62
C ARG A 264 0.26 20.01 21.86
N ILE A 265 0.90 18.86 21.99
CA ILE A 265 0.83 18.06 23.22
C ILE A 265 1.60 18.79 24.35
N GLY A 266 1.08 18.69 25.57
CA GLY A 266 1.75 19.10 26.81
C GLY A 266 2.66 17.99 27.33
N THR A 267 3.90 18.33 27.68
CA THR A 267 4.89 17.43 28.26
C THR A 267 5.43 18.01 29.57
N ASP A 268 5.95 17.16 30.44
CA ASP A 268 6.66 17.58 31.64
C ASP A 268 8.15 17.89 31.38
N ASN A 269 8.90 18.11 32.47
CA ASN A 269 10.32 18.45 32.42
C ASN A 269 11.22 17.30 31.92
N ILE A 270 10.71 16.07 31.78
CA ILE A 270 11.41 14.94 31.15
C ILE A 270 10.72 14.53 29.84
N LEU A 271 10.02 15.48 29.20
CA LEU A 271 9.39 15.30 27.88
C LEU A 271 8.32 14.20 27.81
N ILE A 272 7.84 13.72 28.96
CA ILE A 272 6.76 12.74 29.02
C ILE A 272 5.41 13.48 28.92
N PRO A 273 4.49 13.05 28.04
CA PRO A 273 3.19 13.70 27.92
C PRO A 273 2.37 13.72 29.21
N THR A 274 1.67 14.83 29.45
CA THR A 274 0.88 15.07 30.66
C THR A 274 -0.59 14.67 30.52
N GLY A 275 -1.08 14.55 29.28
CA GLY A 275 -2.52 14.50 28.95
C GLY A 275 -3.10 15.87 28.58
N ASP A 276 -2.34 16.96 28.72
CA ASP A 276 -2.77 18.30 28.33
C ASP A 276 -2.60 18.55 26.82
N ILE A 277 -3.52 19.31 26.23
CA ILE A 277 -3.38 19.89 24.89
C ILE A 277 -3.24 21.40 25.02
N LEU A 278 -2.08 21.93 24.61
CA LEU A 278 -1.72 23.33 24.82
C LEU A 278 -1.81 24.13 23.52
N ALA A 279 -2.40 25.33 23.59
CA ALA A 279 -2.59 26.21 22.44
C ALA A 279 -1.37 27.11 22.19
N ASN A 280 -0.86 27.10 20.96
CA ASN A 280 0.29 27.91 20.54
C ASN A 280 -0.18 29.34 20.25
N GLN A 281 -0.18 30.19 21.29
CA GLN A 281 -0.65 31.58 21.16
C GLN A 281 0.22 32.37 20.16
N PRO A 282 -0.37 33.20 19.28
CA PRO A 282 0.40 34.02 18.34
C PRO A 282 1.48 34.87 19.01
N GLY A 283 2.70 34.83 18.48
CA GLY A 283 3.89 35.47 19.06
C GLY A 283 4.59 34.70 20.19
N SER A 284 4.10 33.53 20.61
CA SER A 284 4.79 32.66 21.58
C SER A 284 5.98 31.91 20.96
N VAL A 285 6.81 31.29 21.80
CA VAL A 285 8.00 30.53 21.34
C VAL A 285 7.62 29.37 20.39
N ASN A 286 6.46 28.74 20.61
CA ASN A 286 5.94 27.65 19.75
C ASN A 286 4.98 28.15 18.65
N ASP A 287 4.84 29.46 18.43
CA ASP A 287 4.10 29.97 17.28
C ASP A 287 4.91 29.82 16.00
N PHE A 288 4.64 28.74 15.26
CA PHE A 288 5.07 28.51 13.88
C PHE A 288 3.90 28.48 12.88
N TRP A 289 2.67 28.74 13.34
CA TRP A 289 1.45 28.58 12.54
C TRP A 289 0.85 29.91 12.09
N SER A 290 1.06 30.99 12.84
CA SER A 290 0.59 32.34 12.47
C SER A 290 1.37 32.93 11.30
N ALA A 291 2.68 32.62 11.21
CA ALA A 291 3.57 33.02 10.11
C ALA A 291 4.84 32.13 10.10
N PRO A 292 5.56 32.02 8.96
CA PRO A 292 6.88 31.39 8.90
C PRO A 292 7.88 32.10 9.82
N LYS A 293 8.64 31.33 10.60
CA LYS A 293 9.56 31.84 11.63
C LYS A 293 10.88 31.07 11.63
N GLN A 294 12.00 31.76 11.79
CA GLN A 294 13.29 31.09 11.98
C GLN A 294 13.32 30.33 13.30
N LEU A 295 13.86 29.10 13.30
CA LEU A 295 13.96 28.27 14.51
C LEU A 295 14.65 29.03 15.67
N GLY A 296 15.76 29.71 15.37
CA GLY A 296 16.52 30.50 16.33
C GLY A 296 15.88 31.81 16.79
N ALA A 297 14.78 32.27 16.17
CA ALA A 297 14.23 33.61 16.40
C ALA A 297 13.83 33.90 17.85
N ASN A 298 13.48 32.86 18.63
CA ASN A 298 13.06 32.98 20.02
C ASN A 298 14.12 32.51 21.04
N PHE A 299 15.35 32.18 20.63
CA PHE A 299 16.38 31.61 21.53
C PHE A 299 16.86 32.55 22.65
N SER A 300 16.50 33.84 22.60
CA SER A 300 16.75 34.81 23.68
C SER A 300 15.49 35.17 24.49
N ALA A 301 14.34 34.56 24.22
CA ALA A 301 13.11 34.77 25.00
C ALA A 301 13.13 33.87 26.25
N PRO A 302 12.75 34.35 27.45
CA PRO A 302 12.78 33.53 28.67
C PRO A 302 12.02 32.20 28.54
N ASP A 303 10.88 32.22 27.85
CA ASP A 303 9.96 31.09 27.72
C ASP A 303 10.48 29.94 26.83
N ILE A 304 11.64 30.10 26.17
CA ILE A 304 12.28 29.00 25.42
C ILE A 304 13.04 28.04 26.35
N HIS A 305 13.39 28.50 27.56
CA HIS A 305 14.13 27.70 28.53
C HIS A 305 13.19 26.71 29.24
N GLY A 306 13.50 25.42 29.12
CA GLY A 306 12.61 24.34 29.51
C GLY A 306 11.70 23.82 28.39
N ASN A 307 11.64 24.51 27.24
CA ASN A 307 10.72 24.17 26.14
C ASN A 307 11.09 22.87 25.38
N CYS A 308 12.30 22.35 25.60
CA CYS A 308 12.75 21.02 25.16
C CYS A 308 13.19 20.15 26.35
N GLY A 309 12.48 20.26 27.48
CA GLY A 309 12.80 19.52 28.71
C GLY A 309 13.77 20.24 29.64
N TYR A 310 14.10 19.60 30.76
CA TYR A 310 14.79 20.21 31.89
C TYR A 310 16.13 20.86 31.50
N ASN A 311 16.25 22.16 31.79
CA ASN A 311 17.44 22.97 31.50
C ASN A 311 17.82 23.05 30.00
N CYS A 312 16.93 22.67 29.09
CA CYS A 312 17.12 22.74 27.64
C CYS A 312 16.68 24.11 27.06
N THR A 313 17.18 24.46 25.87
CA THR A 313 16.85 25.67 25.12
C THR A 313 16.57 25.28 23.67
N GLY A 314 15.33 25.46 23.18
CA GLY A 314 14.94 25.04 21.82
C GLY A 314 13.60 24.33 21.78
N TYR A 315 13.49 23.32 20.90
CA TYR A 315 12.25 22.56 20.69
C TYR A 315 12.52 21.04 20.71
N ASP A 316 11.68 20.31 21.43
CA ASP A 316 11.36 18.88 21.26
C ASP A 316 9.84 18.85 21.51
N THR A 317 9.04 18.79 20.45
CA THR A 317 7.61 19.16 20.54
C THR A 317 6.76 18.55 19.43
N CYS A 318 5.71 17.83 19.86
CA CYS A 318 4.67 17.27 18.99
C CYS A 318 3.55 18.31 18.78
N TYR A 319 3.48 18.88 17.58
CA TYR A 319 2.45 19.82 17.14
C TYR A 319 1.24 19.06 16.57
N ILE A 320 0.01 19.53 16.86
CA ILE A 320 -1.23 18.92 16.35
C ILE A 320 -1.59 19.55 15.00
N THR A 321 -1.87 18.70 14.02
CA THR A 321 -2.22 19.09 12.64
C THR A 321 -3.72 19.34 12.51
N ASN A 322 -4.19 20.48 13.05
CA ASN A 322 -5.60 20.89 13.05
C ASN A 322 -6.16 21.28 11.65
N ARG A 323 -6.35 20.29 10.78
CA ARG A 323 -6.96 20.47 9.45
C ARG A 323 -8.49 20.59 9.54
N PRO A 324 -9.14 21.52 8.82
CA PRO A 324 -10.60 21.54 8.67
C PRO A 324 -11.09 20.23 8.03
N THR A 325 -12.18 19.66 8.54
CA THR A 325 -12.76 18.42 7.99
C THR A 325 -13.97 18.70 7.08
N PRO A 326 -14.13 17.95 5.97
CA PRO A 326 -13.20 16.97 5.42
C PRO A 326 -11.98 17.64 4.74
N TYR A 327 -10.81 16.98 4.83
CA TYR A 327 -9.60 17.36 4.10
C TYR A 327 -9.17 16.26 3.13
N ASN A 328 -8.38 16.62 2.11
CA ASN A 328 -7.49 15.71 1.41
C ASN A 328 -6.05 16.12 1.78
N TRP A 329 -5.23 15.16 2.24
CA TRP A 329 -3.90 15.48 2.79
C TRP A 329 -2.88 15.87 1.72
N LEU A 330 -3.19 15.64 0.45
CA LEU A 330 -2.38 16.03 -0.71
C LEU A 330 -2.63 17.48 -1.17
N ASP A 331 -3.65 18.18 -0.66
CA ASP A 331 -4.03 19.51 -1.17
C ASP A 331 -3.09 20.62 -0.69
N GLU A 332 -2.69 20.61 0.59
CA GLU A 332 -1.88 21.65 1.24
C GLU A 332 -0.88 21.00 2.23
N PRO A 333 0.36 21.52 2.36
CA PRO A 333 1.37 20.91 3.23
C PRO A 333 1.09 21.21 4.72
N VAL A 334 1.42 20.24 5.59
CA VAL A 334 1.28 20.37 7.05
C VAL A 334 2.48 21.09 7.68
N ALA A 335 3.64 21.02 7.02
CA ALA A 335 4.87 21.69 7.42
C ALA A 335 5.66 22.19 6.20
N ARG A 336 6.43 23.27 6.38
CA ARG A 336 7.33 23.84 5.39
C ARG A 336 8.62 24.30 6.07
N LEU A 337 9.77 23.81 5.61
CA LEU A 337 11.10 24.24 6.06
C LEU A 337 11.85 24.86 4.89
N ARG A 338 12.44 26.05 5.08
CA ARG A 338 13.21 26.77 4.04
C ARG A 338 14.53 27.30 4.58
N SER A 339 15.61 27.10 3.84
CA SER A 339 16.81 27.95 3.96
C SER A 339 16.72 29.16 3.04
N ALA A 340 17.17 30.31 3.53
CA ALA A 340 17.37 31.51 2.72
C ALA A 340 18.75 31.55 2.03
N TRP A 341 19.70 30.70 2.42
CA TRP A 341 21.08 30.68 1.93
C TRP A 341 21.22 29.76 0.70
N SER A 342 20.84 28.48 0.82
CA SER A 342 20.76 27.57 -0.34
C SER A 342 19.55 27.84 -1.23
N GLY A 343 18.55 28.55 -0.72
CA GLY A 343 17.25 28.75 -1.38
C GLY A 343 16.40 27.47 -1.47
N ILE A 344 16.86 26.35 -0.89
CA ILE A 344 16.13 25.08 -0.83
C ILE A 344 14.98 25.20 0.16
N GLN A 345 13.80 24.76 -0.26
CA GLN A 345 12.59 24.63 0.54
C GLN A 345 12.05 23.21 0.39
N VAL A 346 11.56 22.63 1.49
CA VAL A 346 10.79 21.37 1.49
C VAL A 346 9.40 21.63 2.09
N ASP A 347 8.38 21.20 1.37
CA ASP A 347 6.97 21.22 1.77
C ASP A 347 6.53 19.78 2.06
N VAL A 348 6.05 19.52 3.27
CA VAL A 348 5.71 18.17 3.76
C VAL A 348 4.19 18.00 3.81
N TYR A 349 3.72 16.96 3.14
CA TYR A 349 2.33 16.50 3.11
C TYR A 349 2.29 15.11 3.76
N THR A 350 1.31 14.83 4.62
CA THR A 350 1.11 13.49 5.21
C THR A 350 -0.33 13.29 5.64
N ASP A 351 -0.79 12.04 5.68
CA ASP A 351 -2.09 11.69 6.26
C ASP A 351 -2.14 11.82 7.79
N GLN A 352 -1.01 11.73 8.50
CA GLN A 352 -0.97 11.78 9.98
C GLN A 352 -1.45 13.12 10.57
N ASP A 353 -2.02 13.08 11.78
CA ASP A 353 -2.65 14.25 12.45
C ASP A 353 -1.74 14.98 13.46
N ALA A 354 -0.44 14.66 13.52
CA ALA A 354 0.56 15.43 14.26
C ALA A 354 1.86 15.62 13.45
N PHE A 355 2.76 16.45 13.99
CA PHE A 355 4.07 16.71 13.42
C PHE A 355 5.08 17.02 14.55
N GLN A 356 6.08 16.17 14.71
CA GLN A 356 7.07 16.27 15.79
C GLN A 356 8.32 16.98 15.29
N VAL A 357 8.80 17.95 16.08
CA VAL A 357 9.94 18.82 15.73
C VAL A 357 10.94 18.86 16.87
N TYR A 358 12.17 18.43 16.59
CA TYR A 358 13.29 18.48 17.53
C TYR A 358 14.47 19.26 16.94
N SER A 359 14.98 20.27 17.66
CA SER A 359 15.98 21.21 17.14
C SER A 359 17.44 20.82 17.39
N CYS A 360 17.75 19.52 17.52
CA CYS A 360 19.12 19.03 17.73
C CYS A 360 19.87 19.66 18.94
N GLY A 361 19.16 20.02 20.02
CA GLY A 361 19.77 20.64 21.21
C GLY A 361 20.58 19.68 22.09
N GLY A 362 20.36 18.36 21.96
CA GLY A 362 21.15 17.32 22.61
C GLY A 362 22.36 16.83 21.80
N VAL A 363 22.69 17.49 20.68
CA VAL A 363 23.86 17.16 19.86
C VAL A 363 25.08 17.94 20.36
N ASP A 364 26.11 17.23 20.83
CA ASP A 364 27.24 17.79 21.57
C ASP A 364 28.49 18.14 20.73
N GLY A 365 28.40 18.05 19.39
CA GLY A 365 29.55 18.23 18.50
C GLY A 365 30.47 17.01 18.36
N SER A 366 30.11 15.83 18.88
CA SER A 366 30.91 14.61 18.70
C SER A 366 30.69 13.89 17.35
N MET A 367 29.51 14.06 16.74
CA MET A 367 29.11 13.32 15.53
C MET A 367 29.72 13.90 14.25
N ALA A 368 30.50 13.12 13.52
CA ALA A 368 31.18 13.56 12.30
C ALA A 368 30.22 13.84 11.12
N LEU A 369 30.51 14.87 10.33
CA LEU A 369 29.85 15.14 9.05
C LEU A 369 30.33 14.17 7.97
N LYS A 370 29.38 13.64 7.17
CA LYS A 370 29.66 12.83 5.97
C LYS A 370 30.59 13.57 5.01
N SER A 371 31.41 12.83 4.28
CA SER A 371 32.34 13.34 3.26
C SER A 371 31.72 14.26 2.20
N THR A 372 30.40 14.17 2.02
CA THR A 372 29.53 14.95 1.14
C THR A 372 28.96 16.25 1.73
N GLN A 373 29.29 16.56 2.98
CA GLN A 373 28.69 17.65 3.77
C GLN A 373 29.72 18.58 4.40
N GLY A 374 29.28 19.79 4.75
CA GLY A 374 30.08 20.77 5.46
C GLY A 374 31.03 21.57 4.57
N LEU A 375 31.87 22.39 5.21
CA LEU A 375 33.01 23.02 4.57
C LEU A 375 34.26 22.13 4.74
N HIS A 376 35.19 22.23 3.79
CA HIS A 376 36.46 21.50 3.79
C HIS A 376 37.60 22.49 4.00
N ASP A 377 38.61 22.07 4.76
CA ASP A 377 39.84 22.84 5.05
C ASP A 377 39.64 24.22 5.72
N VAL A 378 38.48 24.43 6.37
CA VAL A 378 38.15 25.64 7.15
C VAL A 378 38.40 25.39 8.64
N ALA A 379 39.43 26.04 9.20
CA ALA A 379 39.95 25.72 10.53
C ALA A 379 39.04 26.09 11.71
N ASP A 380 38.10 27.01 11.52
CA ASP A 380 37.08 27.45 12.48
C ASP A 380 35.70 26.78 12.27
N ARG A 381 35.62 25.78 11.38
CA ARG A 381 34.43 24.93 11.17
C ARG A 381 34.81 23.45 11.37
N PRO A 382 34.63 22.89 12.57
CA PRO A 382 34.88 21.48 12.79
C PRO A 382 33.93 20.63 11.92
N ARG A 383 34.41 19.50 11.40
CA ARG A 383 33.61 18.60 10.54
C ARG A 383 32.67 17.71 11.36
N VAL A 384 31.81 18.33 12.16
CA VAL A 384 30.85 17.68 13.05
C VAL A 384 29.48 18.34 12.95
N ILE A 385 28.43 17.63 13.34
CA ILE A 385 27.13 18.23 13.60
C ILE A 385 27.23 18.90 14.98
N GLU A 386 27.21 20.22 15.00
CA GLU A 386 27.23 21.03 16.23
C GLU A 386 25.85 21.04 16.93
N GLU A 387 25.78 21.60 18.15
CA GLU A 387 24.52 21.89 18.85
C GLU A 387 23.62 22.77 17.95
N TYR A 388 22.34 22.39 17.77
CA TYR A 388 21.44 23.00 16.78
C TYR A 388 21.93 22.93 15.32
N GLY A 389 22.88 22.05 15.00
CA GLY A 389 23.38 21.78 13.65
C GLY A 389 22.28 21.39 12.65
N CYS A 390 21.16 20.88 13.15
CA CYS A 390 20.09 20.28 12.38
C CYS A 390 18.71 20.54 13.00
N VAL A 391 17.66 20.15 12.28
CA VAL A 391 16.31 19.96 12.81
C VAL A 391 15.80 18.58 12.41
N VAL A 392 15.21 17.82 13.33
CA VAL A 392 14.46 16.60 13.04
C VAL A 392 13.01 16.98 12.79
N MET A 393 12.41 16.38 11.75
CA MET A 393 11.03 16.63 11.33
C MET A 393 10.33 15.31 11.07
N GLU A 394 9.38 14.98 11.94
CA GLU A 394 8.70 13.68 12.00
C GLU A 394 7.22 13.82 11.69
N VAL A 395 6.75 12.90 10.85
CA VAL A 395 5.32 12.67 10.58
C VAL A 395 4.87 11.50 11.45
N GLU A 396 4.03 11.77 12.44
CA GLU A 396 3.54 10.77 13.40
C GLU A 396 2.13 11.15 13.89
N ASP A 397 1.50 10.26 14.68
CA ASP A 397 0.25 10.57 15.36
C ASP A 397 0.48 11.21 16.74
N TRP A 398 -0.58 11.53 17.48
CA TRP A 398 -0.49 12.19 18.78
C TRP A 398 0.25 11.32 19.81
N ILE A 399 1.38 11.81 20.31
CA ILE A 399 2.28 11.09 21.22
C ILE A 399 1.59 10.70 22.55
N ASP A 400 1.94 9.55 23.11
CA ASP A 400 1.27 8.91 24.27
C ASP A 400 -0.25 8.63 24.10
N GLY A 401 -0.83 8.77 22.90
CA GLY A 401 -2.27 8.55 22.66
C GLY A 401 -2.80 7.16 23.09
N ILE A 402 -1.94 6.13 23.14
CA ILE A 402 -2.24 4.79 23.70
C ILE A 402 -2.59 4.82 25.20
N ASN A 403 -2.15 5.84 25.94
CA ASN A 403 -2.42 6.06 27.35
C ASN A 403 -3.46 7.17 27.59
N GLN A 404 -3.93 7.84 26.52
CA GLN A 404 -4.90 8.94 26.55
C GLN A 404 -6.15 8.59 25.70
N PRO A 405 -6.86 7.47 25.99
CA PRO A 405 -7.95 6.96 25.15
C PRO A 405 -9.11 7.94 24.96
N GLU A 406 -9.28 8.93 25.85
CA GLU A 406 -10.23 10.05 25.69
C GLU A 406 -9.98 10.91 24.45
N TRP A 407 -8.76 10.91 23.89
CA TRP A 407 -8.44 11.58 22.62
C TRP A 407 -8.94 10.80 21.38
N GLY A 408 -9.36 9.55 21.54
CA GLY A 408 -9.98 8.75 20.47
C GLY A 408 -9.05 8.35 19.32
N ARG A 409 -7.72 8.37 19.53
CA ARG A 409 -6.73 8.00 18.51
C ARG A 409 -6.69 6.48 18.28
N LYS A 410 -6.62 6.02 17.01
CA LYS A 410 -6.44 4.59 16.69
C LYS A 410 -4.96 4.22 16.63
N GLN A 411 -4.38 3.98 17.80
CA GLN A 411 -2.98 3.56 17.94
C GLN A 411 -2.82 2.11 18.38
N ILE A 412 -3.89 1.41 18.77
CA ILE A 412 -3.89 -0.04 19.00
C ILE A 412 -4.48 -0.74 17.76
N TRP A 413 -3.80 -1.79 17.30
CA TRP A 413 -4.13 -2.56 16.09
C TRP A 413 -4.03 -4.06 16.37
N GLY A 414 -5.04 -4.84 16.00
CA GLY A 414 -5.01 -6.31 16.02
C GLY A 414 -5.26 -6.96 14.66
N PRO A 415 -5.35 -8.32 14.60
CA PRO A 415 -5.49 -9.05 13.33
C PRO A 415 -6.77 -8.77 12.53
N GLU A 416 -7.78 -8.17 13.16
CA GLU A 416 -9.07 -7.80 12.54
C GLU A 416 -9.11 -6.32 12.08
N ASP A 417 -8.12 -5.51 12.45
CA ASP A 417 -8.12 -4.04 12.32
C ASP A 417 -7.69 -3.50 10.94
N GLY A 418 -7.22 -4.37 10.05
CA GLY A 418 -6.47 -3.99 8.86
C GLY A 418 -5.01 -3.62 9.19
N ALA A 419 -4.32 -3.02 8.22
CA ALA A 419 -2.98 -2.48 8.45
C ALA A 419 -3.04 -1.09 9.08
N TYR A 420 -2.09 -0.78 9.96
CA TYR A 420 -1.66 0.59 10.16
C TYR A 420 -1.01 1.08 8.87
N GLU A 421 -1.38 2.29 8.43
CA GLU A 421 -0.80 2.94 7.25
C GLU A 421 -0.36 4.37 7.61
N LEU A 422 0.76 4.78 7.04
CA LEU A 422 1.28 6.14 7.04
C LEU A 422 1.75 6.46 5.62
N GLU A 423 1.27 7.56 5.06
CA GLU A 423 1.76 8.11 3.79
C GLU A 423 2.29 9.54 3.98
N ALA A 424 3.44 9.83 3.37
CA ALA A 424 4.03 11.16 3.37
C ALA A 424 4.74 11.48 2.06
N LYS A 425 4.77 12.77 1.73
CA LYS A 425 5.34 13.35 0.50
C LYS A 425 6.07 14.64 0.84
N TYR A 426 7.37 14.66 0.57
CA TYR A 426 8.29 15.77 0.81
C TYR A 426 8.64 16.37 -0.56
N VAL A 427 8.04 17.51 -0.87
CA VAL A 427 8.19 18.21 -2.17
C VAL A 427 9.23 19.30 -2.04
N PHE A 428 10.30 19.20 -2.82
CA PHE A 428 11.41 20.15 -2.82
C PHE A 428 11.22 21.23 -3.89
N SER A 429 11.59 22.46 -3.55
CA SER A 429 11.57 23.59 -4.48
C SER A 429 12.74 24.55 -4.23
N LEU A 430 13.11 25.31 -5.25
CA LEU A 430 14.17 26.31 -5.20
C LEU A 430 13.56 27.70 -5.30
N ASN A 431 13.72 28.51 -4.25
CA ASN A 431 13.10 29.83 -4.16
C ASN A 431 14.15 30.92 -3.98
N SER A 432 14.48 31.58 -5.09
CA SER A 432 15.50 32.64 -5.21
C SER A 432 15.12 33.99 -4.57
N THR A 433 13.98 34.10 -3.88
CA THR A 433 13.56 35.35 -3.22
C THR A 433 14.34 35.61 -1.93
N ALA A 434 15.52 36.22 -2.08
CA ALA A 434 16.29 36.85 -1.01
C ALA A 434 15.82 38.29 -0.74
N MET A 435 14.63 38.46 -0.16
CA MET A 435 14.16 39.67 0.54
C MET A 435 12.94 39.32 1.40
N GLY A 436 12.87 39.76 2.66
CA GLY A 436 11.61 39.70 3.41
C GLY A 436 11.67 39.76 4.94
N LEU A 437 12.77 39.35 5.59
CA LEU A 437 12.86 39.27 7.06
C LEU A 437 14.15 39.94 7.59
N ALA A 438 14.20 41.27 7.52
CA ALA A 438 15.18 42.08 8.25
C ALA A 438 14.48 42.76 9.43
N GLY A 439 14.58 42.15 10.62
CA GLY A 439 14.17 42.79 11.87
C GLY A 439 15.22 43.83 12.31
N GLU A 440 14.78 45.01 12.76
CA GLU A 440 15.68 46.05 13.25
C GLU A 440 16.28 45.63 14.61
N GLY A 441 17.61 45.46 14.70
CA GLY A 441 18.25 45.07 15.96
C GLY A 441 19.79 45.06 15.95
N SER A 442 20.38 46.12 16.51
CA SER A 442 21.84 46.30 16.73
C SER A 442 22.74 46.40 15.47
N GLY A 443 23.88 47.08 15.50
CA GLY A 443 24.41 47.94 16.55
C GLY A 443 25.94 47.89 16.68
N ARG A 444 26.68 48.57 15.79
CA ARG A 444 28.13 48.80 15.94
C ARG A 444 28.54 50.22 15.53
N GLU A 445 29.44 50.79 16.33
CA GLU A 445 29.97 52.14 16.16
C GLU A 445 31.20 52.12 15.24
N ASN A 446 31.36 53.10 14.34
CA ASN A 446 32.31 54.21 14.58
C ASN A 446 32.37 55.30 13.48
N ALA A 447 32.85 56.46 13.92
CA ALA A 447 33.56 57.51 13.16
C ALA A 447 33.02 58.03 11.81
N GLY A 448 32.53 59.29 11.80
CA GLY A 448 32.92 60.22 10.72
C GLY A 448 31.93 61.29 10.25
N HIS A 449 32.13 62.53 10.69
CA HIS A 449 31.85 63.78 9.95
C HIS A 449 30.44 64.11 9.40
N HIS A 450 29.73 64.90 10.21
CA HIS A 450 29.25 66.26 9.88
C HIS A 450 27.90 66.52 9.15
N VAL A 451 26.92 66.89 9.99
CA VAL A 451 26.29 68.25 10.06
C VAL A 451 24.98 68.55 9.29
N LYS A 452 24.03 69.11 10.08
CA LYS A 452 22.75 69.82 9.77
C LYS A 452 21.52 68.98 9.34
N SER A 453 20.29 69.31 9.77
CA SER A 453 19.82 70.06 10.98
C SER A 453 18.28 70.11 11.09
N ARG A 454 17.73 69.93 12.32
CA ARG A 454 16.33 70.24 12.76
C ARG A 454 15.24 69.35 12.13
N GLY A 455 14.12 68.99 12.80
CA GLY A 455 13.65 69.18 14.19
C GLY A 455 12.72 68.00 14.58
N ARG A 456 12.51 67.66 15.87
CA ARG A 456 11.53 68.27 16.81
C ARG A 456 10.05 68.18 16.33
N GLU A 457 9.07 67.69 17.11
CA GLU A 457 9.07 67.16 18.50
C GLU A 457 7.71 66.50 18.86
N PHE A 458 7.67 65.59 19.86
CA PHE A 458 6.49 65.06 20.61
C PHE A 458 5.38 64.25 19.87
N SER A 459 4.44 63.54 20.54
CA SER A 459 4.52 62.61 21.71
C SER A 459 3.16 61.92 22.03
N CYS A 460 3.20 60.78 22.71
CA CYS A 460 2.16 60.13 23.54
C CYS A 460 0.84 59.57 22.94
N LYS A 461 0.39 58.46 23.56
CA LYS A 461 -0.93 57.79 23.52
C LYS A 461 -1.80 58.31 24.73
N PRO A 462 -2.97 57.75 25.18
CA PRO A 462 -3.75 56.58 24.69
C PRO A 462 -5.33 56.66 24.79
N ASN A 463 -5.98 55.55 24.41
CA ASN A 463 -7.24 54.95 24.94
C ASN A 463 -8.68 55.37 24.50
N CYS A 464 -9.58 54.38 24.65
CA CYS A 464 -11.06 54.40 24.85
C CYS A 464 -12.09 54.21 23.70
N LEU A 465 -12.60 52.96 23.62
CA LEU A 465 -14.03 52.52 23.71
C LEU A 465 -15.16 53.05 22.77
N ARG A 466 -15.61 52.12 21.89
CA ARG A 466 -17.00 51.62 21.60
C ARG A 466 -18.23 52.56 21.38
N ASN A 467 -18.88 52.29 20.23
CA ASN A 467 -20.34 52.19 19.95
C ASN A 467 -21.23 53.41 19.57
N HIS A 468 -22.26 53.08 18.73
CA HIS A 468 -23.46 53.83 18.28
C HIS A 468 -23.35 54.80 17.08
N PHE A 469 -24.31 54.89 16.12
CA PHE A 469 -25.38 53.96 15.67
C PHE A 469 -26.03 54.38 14.31
N LEU A 470 -26.49 53.39 13.52
CA LEU A 470 -27.53 53.35 12.44
C LEU A 470 -27.98 54.60 11.62
N ARG A 471 -28.15 54.38 10.29
CA ARG A 471 -29.28 54.75 9.36
C ARG A 471 -28.86 54.43 7.90
N LEU A 472 -29.64 53.99 6.90
CA LEU A 472 -31.04 53.54 6.65
C LEU A 472 -30.96 52.43 5.54
N ARG A 473 -31.74 51.32 5.56
CA ARG A 473 -33.13 51.10 5.06
C ARG A 473 -33.36 51.44 3.58
N ASP A 474 -34.10 50.64 2.78
CA ASP A 474 -34.74 49.31 2.95
C ASP A 474 -34.57 48.55 1.57
N THR A 475 -35.25 47.49 1.07
CA THR A 475 -36.64 47.02 1.24
C THR A 475 -36.87 45.57 0.73
N PHE A 476 -37.08 44.59 1.65
CA PHE A 476 -37.97 43.39 1.54
C PHE A 476 -37.71 42.29 0.46
N SER A 477 -38.11 41.01 0.62
CA SER A 477 -38.91 40.28 1.65
C SER A 477 -38.41 38.80 1.73
N GLN A 478 -38.14 38.18 2.90
CA GLN A 478 -39.04 37.37 3.76
C GLN A 478 -39.89 36.29 3.04
N SER A 479 -40.12 35.06 3.55
CA SER A 479 -39.79 34.34 4.82
C SER A 479 -39.80 32.80 4.53
N THR A 480 -39.60 31.81 5.41
CA THR A 480 -39.62 31.60 6.89
C THR A 480 -38.47 30.65 7.33
N GLY A 481 -38.23 30.29 8.60
CA GLY A 481 -38.75 30.83 9.87
C GLY A 481 -39.25 29.80 10.89
N LEU A 482 -38.36 29.05 11.56
CA LEU A 482 -38.66 28.24 12.76
C LEU A 482 -37.39 27.94 13.58
N ASN A 483 -37.32 28.43 14.81
CA ASN A 483 -36.28 28.11 15.80
C ASN A 483 -36.90 27.35 16.98
N ILE A 484 -36.20 26.36 17.52
CA ILE A 484 -36.45 25.80 18.86
C ILE A 484 -35.08 25.55 19.50
N ASN A 485 -34.75 26.29 20.57
CA ASN A 485 -33.63 25.96 21.46
C ASN A 485 -34.18 25.06 22.58
N MET A 486 -33.47 23.98 22.92
CA MET A 486 -33.69 23.25 24.18
C MET A 486 -32.44 22.44 24.60
N GLU A 487 -31.35 23.15 24.86
CA GLU A 487 -30.26 22.62 25.69
C GLU A 487 -30.59 22.95 27.15
N ASP A 488 -31.29 22.02 27.83
CA ASP A 488 -31.38 21.88 29.31
C ASP A 488 -32.39 20.75 29.65
N ASP A 489 -32.01 19.47 29.43
CA ASP A 489 -32.67 18.30 30.05
C ASP A 489 -31.92 16.97 29.76
N ARG A 490 -30.68 16.82 30.27
CA ARG A 490 -29.92 15.53 30.19
C ARG A 490 -29.03 15.23 31.40
N ALA A 491 -29.52 15.48 32.60
CA ALA A 491 -28.80 15.13 33.82
C ALA A 491 -29.71 14.67 34.97
N GLN A 492 -30.12 13.37 34.96
CA GLN A 492 -30.17 12.52 36.17
C GLN A 492 -30.66 11.07 35.87
N VAL A 493 -30.45 10.20 36.87
CA VAL A 493 -30.91 8.80 37.02
C VAL A 493 -30.30 7.77 36.06
N ASP A 494 -29.07 7.35 36.39
CA ASP A 494 -28.74 5.93 36.41
C ASP A 494 -29.48 5.25 37.58
N LEU A 495 -30.04 4.05 37.36
CA LEU A 495 -30.48 3.08 38.38
C LEU A 495 -31.03 1.82 37.67
N GLY A 496 -30.28 0.71 37.72
CA GLY A 496 -30.70 -0.57 37.12
C GLY A 496 -31.63 -1.41 38.00
N VAL A 497 -32.45 -2.27 37.37
CA VAL A 497 -33.17 -3.38 38.01
C VAL A 497 -33.14 -4.59 37.08
N ALA A 498 -32.81 -5.77 37.62
CA ALA A 498 -32.98 -7.06 36.97
C ALA A 498 -33.83 -7.98 37.86
N VAL A 499 -34.90 -8.57 37.31
CA VAL A 499 -35.59 -9.75 37.86
C VAL A 499 -36.16 -10.60 36.71
N ASP A 500 -35.94 -11.89 36.86
CA ASP A 500 -36.37 -13.09 36.12
C ASP A 500 -37.74 -13.10 35.41
N VAL A 501 -37.79 -13.85 34.29
CA VAL A 501 -38.93 -14.74 33.94
C VAL A 501 -38.36 -16.05 33.37
N GLU A 502 -38.69 -17.20 33.98
CA GLU A 502 -38.38 -18.53 33.43
C GLU A 502 -39.53 -19.14 32.62
N ASN A 503 -39.18 -20.19 31.84
CA ASN A 503 -39.99 -21.35 31.44
C ASN A 503 -41.01 -21.25 30.27
N ASN A 504 -40.68 -22.03 29.22
CA ASN A 504 -41.56 -22.77 28.28
C ASN A 504 -42.42 -21.94 27.30
N VAL A 505 -42.43 -22.26 26.00
CA VAL A 505 -42.89 -23.54 25.42
C VAL A 505 -42.16 -23.90 24.12
N GLU A 506 -42.00 -25.20 23.84
CA GLU A 506 -41.59 -25.71 22.53
C GLU A 506 -42.75 -25.67 21.51
N GLU A 507 -42.54 -25.15 20.30
CA GLU A 507 -43.40 -25.48 19.14
C GLU A 507 -42.56 -25.90 17.92
N ALA A 508 -43.03 -26.94 17.24
CA ALA A 508 -42.25 -27.66 16.23
C ALA A 508 -42.30 -27.04 14.82
N ALA A 509 -41.18 -27.12 14.09
CA ALA A 509 -41.06 -26.63 12.73
C ALA A 509 -41.96 -27.40 11.73
N ALA A 510 -43.12 -26.85 11.42
CA ALA A 510 -44.09 -27.45 10.49
C ALA A 510 -43.58 -27.48 9.03
N GLN A 511 -43.44 -28.69 8.46
CA GLN A 511 -43.00 -28.91 7.08
C GLN A 511 -43.95 -28.25 6.05
N ARG A 512 -43.43 -27.33 5.23
CA ARG A 512 -44.18 -26.72 4.11
C ARG A 512 -43.69 -27.26 2.76
N GLN A 513 -44.54 -28.04 2.07
CA GLN A 513 -44.21 -28.62 0.77
C GLN A 513 -44.16 -27.56 -0.37
N PRO A 514 -43.27 -27.69 -1.37
CA PRO A 514 -43.22 -26.78 -2.53
C PRO A 514 -44.43 -26.93 -3.46
N LYS A 515 -45.11 -25.82 -3.79
CA LYS A 515 -46.19 -25.80 -4.79
C LYS A 515 -45.64 -25.95 -6.21
N LYS A 516 -46.15 -26.92 -6.97
CA LYS A 516 -45.82 -27.12 -8.40
C LYS A 516 -46.36 -25.97 -9.25
N ARG A 517 -45.51 -25.31 -10.06
CA ARG A 517 -45.92 -24.29 -11.03
C ARG A 517 -46.17 -24.92 -12.41
N PHE A 518 -47.36 -24.71 -12.95
CA PHE A 518 -47.79 -25.23 -14.26
C PHE A 518 -47.20 -24.39 -15.40
N VAL A 519 -46.86 -25.02 -16.54
CA VAL A 519 -46.36 -24.33 -17.74
C VAL A 519 -47.15 -24.79 -18.97
N GLY A 520 -47.86 -23.86 -19.61
CA GLY A 520 -48.72 -24.15 -20.77
C GLY A 520 -47.90 -24.43 -22.04
N ARG A 521 -48.22 -25.54 -22.73
CA ARG A 521 -47.48 -26.02 -23.90
C ARG A 521 -48.37 -26.08 -25.15
N LYS A 522 -48.82 -24.92 -25.65
CA LYS A 522 -49.75 -24.84 -26.80
C LYS A 522 -49.51 -23.72 -27.84
N GLN A 523 -48.28 -23.19 -27.95
CA GLN A 523 -47.91 -22.27 -29.04
C GLN A 523 -46.73 -22.80 -29.90
N ALA A 524 -45.87 -23.66 -29.34
CA ALA A 524 -44.74 -24.26 -30.08
C ALA A 524 -45.15 -25.34 -31.10
N ALA A 525 -46.41 -25.81 -31.09
CA ALA A 525 -46.87 -26.88 -31.97
C ALA A 525 -47.34 -26.38 -33.36
N GLU A 526 -47.85 -25.16 -33.44
CA GLU A 526 -48.50 -24.63 -34.65
C GLU A 526 -47.48 -24.09 -35.67
N ALA A 527 -46.28 -23.70 -35.22
CA ALA A 527 -45.17 -23.29 -36.07
C ALA A 527 -44.55 -24.46 -36.87
N ALA A 528 -44.61 -25.68 -36.34
CA ALA A 528 -44.00 -26.87 -36.97
C ALA A 528 -44.82 -27.47 -38.13
N ALA A 529 -46.07 -27.01 -38.33
CA ALA A 529 -46.98 -27.54 -39.34
C ALA A 529 -46.89 -26.85 -40.71
N ARG A 530 -45.97 -25.88 -40.88
CA ARG A 530 -45.82 -25.06 -42.10
C ARG A 530 -44.40 -25.16 -42.69
N ASN A 531 -44.10 -26.29 -43.33
CA ASN A 531 -43.28 -26.44 -44.55
C ASN A 531 -42.93 -27.93 -44.76
N GLY A 532 -43.18 -28.47 -45.94
CA GLY A 532 -42.88 -29.86 -46.29
C GLY A 532 -43.01 -30.13 -47.79
N THR A 533 -42.37 -31.20 -48.27
CA THR A 533 -42.09 -31.53 -49.70
C THR A 533 -41.11 -30.55 -50.39
N SER A 534 -40.18 -30.95 -51.27
CA SER A 534 -39.56 -32.24 -51.66
C SER A 534 -38.29 -31.89 -52.48
N THR A 535 -37.18 -32.64 -52.59
CA THR A 535 -37.00 -34.05 -53.00
C THR A 535 -35.63 -34.64 -52.55
N THR A 536 -35.43 -35.95 -52.75
CA THR A 536 -34.24 -36.79 -52.44
C THR A 536 -33.59 -37.35 -53.73
N PRO A 537 -32.48 -38.14 -53.70
CA PRO A 537 -31.44 -38.34 -52.67
C PRO A 537 -29.97 -38.25 -53.19
N GLY A 538 -29.00 -38.22 -52.27
CA GLY A 538 -27.57 -38.48 -52.52
C GLY A 538 -26.83 -38.81 -51.21
N GLU A 539 -25.82 -39.68 -51.25
CA GLU A 539 -25.10 -40.19 -50.06
C GLU A 539 -24.16 -39.12 -49.46
N GLY A 540 -23.85 -39.10 -48.16
CA GLY A 540 -24.41 -39.89 -47.06
C GLY A 540 -23.79 -39.47 -45.72
N GLY A 541 -24.60 -38.95 -44.79
CA GLY A 541 -24.13 -38.42 -43.49
C GLY A 541 -25.00 -38.87 -42.32
N ALA A 542 -24.40 -39.59 -41.36
CA ALA A 542 -25.12 -40.17 -40.22
C ALA A 542 -25.40 -39.11 -39.14
N ILE A 543 -26.58 -38.50 -39.17
CA ILE A 543 -27.07 -37.61 -38.10
C ILE A 543 -27.37 -38.45 -36.86
N GLN A 544 -26.46 -38.44 -35.89
CA GLN A 544 -26.66 -39.14 -34.63
C GLN A 544 -27.65 -38.37 -33.75
N VAL A 545 -28.86 -38.92 -33.58
CA VAL A 545 -29.93 -38.33 -32.75
C VAL A 545 -29.44 -38.22 -31.30
N SER A 546 -29.43 -37.01 -30.76
CA SER A 546 -28.86 -36.73 -29.44
C SER A 546 -29.76 -37.25 -28.31
N THR A 547 -29.25 -38.23 -27.56
CA THR A 547 -29.89 -38.77 -26.35
C THR A 547 -30.04 -37.67 -25.28
N PRO A 548 -31.12 -37.68 -24.46
CA PRO A 548 -31.34 -36.62 -23.46
C PRO A 548 -30.16 -36.49 -22.48
N ARG A 549 -29.55 -35.29 -22.45
CA ARG A 549 -28.34 -34.99 -21.64
C ARG A 549 -28.59 -35.21 -20.14
N ARG A 550 -28.05 -36.31 -19.60
CA ARG A 550 -28.07 -36.70 -18.16
C ARG A 550 -27.11 -35.85 -17.30
N ILE A 551 -27.03 -34.54 -17.55
CA ILE A 551 -25.94 -33.65 -17.06
C ILE A 551 -26.26 -32.94 -15.74
N ARG A 552 -27.54 -32.80 -15.34
CA ARG A 552 -27.93 -31.99 -14.17
C ARG A 552 -27.47 -32.52 -12.80
N THR A 553 -27.08 -33.79 -12.69
CA THR A 553 -26.69 -34.42 -11.40
C THR A 553 -25.19 -34.38 -11.12
N LEU A 554 -24.35 -33.84 -12.02
CA LEU A 554 -22.89 -33.91 -11.94
C LEU A 554 -22.22 -32.71 -11.24
N ASN A 555 -23.00 -31.70 -10.84
CA ASN A 555 -22.52 -30.49 -10.17
C ASN A 555 -23.06 -30.32 -8.74
N GLN A 556 -23.83 -31.28 -8.22
CA GLN A 556 -24.32 -31.25 -6.84
C GLN A 556 -23.34 -32.01 -5.95
N VAL A 557 -22.80 -31.36 -4.92
CA VAL A 557 -21.98 -32.04 -3.91
C VAL A 557 -22.86 -33.06 -3.19
N PRO A 558 -22.43 -34.33 -3.07
CA PRO A 558 -23.19 -35.35 -2.35
C PRO A 558 -23.39 -35.03 -0.86
N PRO A 559 -24.53 -35.42 -0.25
CA PRO A 559 -24.81 -35.19 1.17
C PRO A 559 -23.73 -35.73 2.13
N GLU A 560 -23.06 -36.83 1.75
CA GLU A 560 -21.96 -37.47 2.48
C GLU A 560 -20.61 -36.74 2.37
N ILE A 561 -20.57 -35.60 1.66
CA ILE A 561 -19.45 -34.64 1.70
C ILE A 561 -19.94 -33.34 2.34
N LEU A 562 -21.15 -32.89 2.01
CA LEU A 562 -21.70 -31.61 2.48
C LEU A 562 -22.03 -31.58 3.98
N ASN A 563 -22.50 -32.71 4.54
CA ASN A 563 -22.92 -32.83 5.95
C ASN A 563 -21.91 -33.63 6.80
N ASP A 564 -20.69 -33.83 6.31
CA ASP A 564 -19.62 -34.52 7.03
C ASP A 564 -19.12 -33.61 8.17
N PRO A 565 -19.18 -34.04 9.44
CA PRO A 565 -18.86 -33.17 10.57
C PRO A 565 -17.36 -32.82 10.65
N ASP A 566 -16.49 -33.73 10.23
CA ASP A 566 -15.03 -33.53 10.30
C ASP A 566 -14.58 -32.59 9.18
N ILE A 567 -15.17 -32.71 7.98
CA ILE A 567 -14.94 -31.76 6.87
C ILE A 567 -15.43 -30.36 7.28
N ASN A 568 -16.62 -30.24 7.86
CA ASN A 568 -17.15 -28.94 8.27
C ASN A 568 -16.34 -28.32 9.43
N ALA A 569 -15.89 -29.10 10.40
CA ALA A 569 -15.01 -28.63 11.48
C ALA A 569 -13.66 -28.15 10.96
N ALA A 570 -13.07 -28.83 9.97
CA ALA A 570 -11.81 -28.41 9.36
C ALA A 570 -11.98 -27.17 8.45
N ILE A 571 -13.12 -27.03 7.76
CA ILE A 571 -13.46 -25.82 6.99
C ILE A 571 -13.64 -24.60 7.91
N ALA A 572 -14.10 -24.78 9.15
CA ALA A 572 -14.25 -23.70 10.12
C ALA A 572 -12.90 -23.08 10.59
N LEU A 573 -11.75 -23.62 10.17
CA LEU A 573 -10.43 -23.00 10.31
C LEU A 573 -10.15 -21.93 9.24
N LEU A 574 -10.98 -21.84 8.20
CA LEU A 574 -10.93 -20.80 7.17
C LEU A 574 -11.90 -19.67 7.54
N PRO A 575 -11.62 -18.40 7.16
CA PRO A 575 -12.46 -17.26 7.54
C PRO A 575 -13.88 -17.41 7.00
N SER A 576 -14.86 -17.37 7.90
CA SER A 576 -16.26 -17.77 7.66
C SER A 576 -17.00 -16.91 6.63
N ASN A 577 -16.49 -15.71 6.33
CA ASN A 577 -17.00 -14.83 5.29
C ASN A 577 -16.45 -15.13 3.88
N TYR A 578 -15.49 -16.06 3.71
CA TYR A 578 -14.90 -16.42 2.41
C TYR A 578 -15.36 -17.82 1.93
N SER A 579 -16.03 -17.88 0.78
CA SER A 579 -16.53 -19.14 0.21
C SER A 579 -15.47 -19.87 -0.64
N PHE A 580 -14.55 -20.58 0.01
CA PHE A 580 -13.52 -21.41 -0.68
C PHE A 580 -14.06 -22.68 -1.36
N GLU A 581 -15.38 -22.93 -1.33
CA GLU A 581 -16.05 -24.08 -1.96
C GLU A 581 -15.40 -25.47 -1.70
N ILE A 582 -14.73 -25.66 -0.56
CA ILE A 582 -13.89 -26.86 -0.28
C ILE A 582 -14.65 -28.18 -0.50
N HIS A 583 -15.91 -28.26 -0.09
CA HIS A 583 -16.83 -29.38 -0.36
C HIS A 583 -16.90 -29.79 -1.84
N LYS A 584 -16.94 -28.81 -2.76
CA LYS A 584 -16.93 -29.02 -4.22
C LYS A 584 -15.56 -29.44 -4.71
N THR A 585 -14.48 -28.91 -4.13
CA THR A 585 -13.10 -29.33 -4.44
C THR A 585 -12.84 -30.78 -4.04
N ILE A 586 -13.21 -31.19 -2.82
CA ILE A 586 -13.15 -32.60 -2.35
C ILE A 586 -13.97 -33.51 -3.28
N HIS A 587 -15.23 -33.16 -3.57
CA HIS A 587 -16.07 -33.93 -4.48
C HIS A 587 -15.46 -34.06 -5.89
N ARG A 588 -14.87 -32.98 -6.42
CA ARG A 588 -14.24 -32.94 -7.74
C ARG A 588 -12.98 -33.79 -7.80
N ILE A 589 -12.13 -33.78 -6.76
CA ILE A 589 -10.95 -34.64 -6.63
C ILE A 589 -11.38 -36.11 -6.61
N ARG A 590 -12.26 -36.48 -5.65
CA ARG A 590 -12.76 -37.86 -5.46
C ARG A 590 -13.40 -38.41 -6.76
N THR A 591 -14.21 -37.60 -7.45
CA THR A 591 -14.93 -38.00 -8.68
C THR A 591 -14.03 -38.04 -9.92
N ASN A 592 -12.98 -37.21 -9.98
CA ASN A 592 -12.01 -37.22 -11.08
C ASN A 592 -10.98 -38.36 -10.99
N GLY A 593 -10.85 -39.00 -9.82
CA GLY A 593 -9.75 -39.91 -9.51
C GLY A 593 -8.38 -39.23 -9.42
N SER A 594 -8.35 -37.89 -9.26
CA SER A 594 -7.12 -37.09 -9.28
C SER A 594 -6.16 -37.50 -8.17
N LYS A 595 -4.86 -37.55 -8.48
CA LYS A 595 -3.77 -37.95 -7.59
C LYS A 595 -2.79 -36.82 -7.30
N LYS A 596 -2.54 -35.91 -8.24
CA LYS A 596 -1.78 -34.68 -7.98
C LYS A 596 -2.59 -33.44 -8.31
N VAL A 597 -2.72 -32.52 -7.35
CA VAL A 597 -3.64 -31.38 -7.41
C VAL A 597 -2.87 -30.07 -7.25
N ALA A 598 -2.81 -29.27 -8.31
CA ALA A 598 -2.26 -27.92 -8.24
C ALA A 598 -3.27 -26.96 -7.61
N LEU A 599 -2.80 -26.11 -6.70
CA LEU A 599 -3.55 -25.03 -6.06
C LEU A 599 -2.93 -23.70 -6.51
N GLN A 600 -3.65 -22.90 -7.28
CA GLN A 600 -3.22 -21.57 -7.74
C GLN A 600 -4.14 -20.50 -7.13
N MET A 601 -3.54 -19.53 -6.46
CA MET A 601 -4.22 -18.48 -5.70
C MET A 601 -3.57 -17.12 -5.98
N PRO A 602 -4.31 -16.00 -5.92
CA PRO A 602 -3.68 -14.68 -5.79
C PRO A 602 -2.96 -14.56 -4.44
N GLU A 603 -2.02 -13.62 -4.35
CA GLU A 603 -1.15 -13.37 -3.19
C GLU A 603 -1.92 -13.29 -1.87
N GLY A 604 -2.97 -12.45 -1.81
CA GLY A 604 -3.82 -12.28 -0.62
C GLY A 604 -4.61 -13.52 -0.16
N LEU A 605 -4.56 -14.64 -0.90
CA LEU A 605 -5.11 -15.93 -0.45
C LEU A 605 -4.04 -17.01 -0.21
N LEU A 606 -2.76 -16.76 -0.52
CA LEU A 606 -1.68 -17.74 -0.30
C LEU A 606 -1.53 -18.13 1.18
N LEU A 607 -1.90 -17.23 2.11
CA LEU A 607 -1.88 -17.50 3.55
C LEU A 607 -2.84 -18.64 3.98
N PHE A 608 -3.84 -18.97 3.15
CA PHE A 608 -4.74 -20.12 3.36
C PHE A 608 -4.30 -21.39 2.63
N ALA A 609 -3.25 -21.33 1.78
CA ALA A 609 -2.92 -22.40 0.86
C ALA A 609 -2.46 -23.70 1.55
N THR A 610 -1.76 -23.59 2.69
CA THR A 610 -1.36 -24.72 3.54
C THR A 610 -2.57 -25.35 4.22
N THR A 611 -3.40 -24.57 4.91
CA THR A 611 -4.65 -25.04 5.53
C THR A 611 -5.55 -25.75 4.53
N ILE A 612 -5.73 -25.18 3.33
CA ILE A 612 -6.50 -25.79 2.24
C ILE A 612 -5.82 -27.07 1.72
N SER A 613 -4.49 -27.10 1.61
CA SER A 613 -3.73 -28.31 1.26
C SER A 613 -3.95 -29.44 2.28
N ASP A 614 -3.90 -29.13 3.57
CA ASP A 614 -4.03 -30.11 4.66
C ASP A 614 -5.45 -30.68 4.72
N ILE A 615 -6.48 -29.82 4.60
CA ILE A 615 -7.88 -30.25 4.48
C ILE A 615 -8.06 -31.16 3.25
N LEU A 616 -7.53 -30.79 2.09
CA LEU A 616 -7.69 -31.57 0.86
C LEU A 616 -6.94 -32.92 0.92
N THR A 617 -5.75 -32.99 1.52
CA THR A 617 -5.00 -34.25 1.67
C THR A 617 -5.62 -35.17 2.74
N GLN A 618 -6.12 -34.62 3.85
CA GLN A 618 -6.85 -35.36 4.90
C GLN A 618 -8.12 -36.02 4.33
N PHE A 619 -8.96 -35.25 3.61
CA PHE A 619 -10.25 -35.74 3.15
C PHE A 619 -10.24 -36.33 1.72
N CYS A 620 -9.10 -36.33 1.03
CA CYS A 620 -8.87 -37.09 -0.20
C CYS A 620 -7.62 -37.99 -0.04
N PRO A 621 -7.71 -39.10 0.73
CA PRO A 621 -6.54 -39.90 1.09
C PRO A 621 -5.79 -40.43 -0.14
N GLY A 622 -4.47 -40.24 -0.12
CA GLY A 622 -3.58 -40.61 -1.22
C GLY A 622 -3.70 -39.67 -2.43
N ILE A 623 -3.78 -38.36 -2.20
CA ILE A 623 -3.38 -37.33 -3.17
C ILE A 623 -2.09 -36.62 -2.71
N GLU A 624 -1.42 -35.96 -3.64
CA GLU A 624 -0.40 -34.94 -3.43
C GLU A 624 -0.98 -33.56 -3.81
N THR A 625 -0.81 -32.56 -2.96
CA THR A 625 -1.13 -31.16 -3.24
C THR A 625 0.14 -30.39 -3.64
N LEU A 626 0.02 -29.51 -4.62
CA LEU A 626 1.09 -28.64 -5.10
C LEU A 626 0.62 -27.19 -5.05
N ILE A 627 1.14 -26.40 -4.12
CA ILE A 627 0.87 -24.96 -4.06
C ILE A 627 1.72 -24.27 -5.13
N MET A 628 1.10 -23.49 -6.01
CA MET A 628 1.79 -22.70 -7.02
C MET A 628 2.13 -21.32 -6.44
N GLY A 629 3.41 -21.06 -6.20
CA GLY A 629 3.91 -19.81 -5.62
C GLY A 629 4.10 -18.65 -6.60
N ASP A 630 3.91 -18.88 -7.90
CA ASP A 630 4.07 -17.85 -8.93
C ASP A 630 2.91 -16.83 -8.91
N VAL A 631 3.23 -15.55 -9.13
CA VAL A 631 2.30 -14.43 -8.95
C VAL A 631 1.10 -14.51 -9.89
N THR A 632 -0.10 -14.62 -9.29
CA THR A 632 -1.36 -14.82 -10.04
C THR A 632 -2.23 -13.56 -9.99
N TYR A 633 -1.90 -12.58 -10.83
CA TYR A 633 -2.58 -11.26 -10.92
C TYR A 633 -4.06 -11.29 -11.36
N GLY A 634 -4.62 -12.42 -11.80
CA GLY A 634 -6.00 -12.46 -12.29
C GLY A 634 -6.37 -13.69 -13.11
N ALA A 635 -7.63 -13.72 -13.57
CA ALA A 635 -8.23 -14.79 -14.38
C ALA A 635 -7.47 -15.14 -15.67
N CYS A 636 -6.67 -14.21 -16.20
CA CYS A 636 -5.82 -14.42 -17.38
C CYS A 636 -4.48 -15.11 -17.07
N CYS A 637 -4.07 -15.16 -15.80
CA CYS A 637 -2.83 -15.78 -15.34
C CYS A 637 -2.97 -17.26 -14.97
N ILE A 638 -4.08 -17.92 -15.33
CA ILE A 638 -4.24 -19.37 -15.09
C ILE A 638 -3.11 -20.15 -15.77
N ASP A 639 -2.36 -20.92 -14.98
CA ASP A 639 -1.19 -21.66 -15.47
C ASP A 639 -1.46 -23.18 -15.55
N ASP A 640 -2.26 -23.55 -16.55
CA ASP A 640 -2.48 -24.94 -16.93
C ASP A 640 -1.28 -25.58 -17.66
N TYR A 641 -0.24 -24.80 -17.98
CA TYR A 641 0.98 -25.30 -18.60
C TYR A 641 1.94 -25.86 -17.56
N THR A 642 2.28 -25.10 -16.52
CA THR A 642 3.19 -25.50 -15.43
C THR A 642 2.56 -26.58 -14.56
N ALA A 643 1.29 -26.44 -14.17
CA ALA A 643 0.58 -27.48 -13.41
C ALA A 643 0.64 -28.86 -14.12
N ARG A 644 0.43 -28.87 -15.44
CA ARG A 644 0.52 -30.07 -16.27
C ARG A 644 1.96 -30.56 -16.46
N ALA A 645 2.94 -29.66 -16.57
CA ALA A 645 4.35 -30.01 -16.67
C ALA A 645 4.88 -30.67 -15.38
N LEU A 646 4.36 -30.25 -14.22
CA LEU A 646 4.64 -30.83 -12.90
C LEU A 646 3.79 -32.08 -12.58
N GLY A 647 3.07 -32.61 -13.58
CA GLY A 647 2.35 -33.89 -13.49
C GLY A 647 1.01 -33.84 -12.77
N CYS A 648 0.37 -32.68 -12.61
CA CYS A 648 -0.93 -32.57 -11.94
C CYS A 648 -2.09 -33.09 -12.82
N ASP A 649 -3.08 -33.74 -12.19
CA ASP A 649 -4.32 -34.19 -12.80
C ASP A 649 -5.42 -33.12 -12.83
N LEU A 650 -5.33 -32.19 -11.88
CA LEU A 650 -6.32 -31.15 -11.59
C LEU A 650 -5.60 -29.87 -11.19
N LEU A 651 -6.03 -28.74 -11.75
CA LEU A 651 -5.71 -27.39 -11.29
C LEU A 651 -6.95 -26.79 -10.62
N VAL A 652 -6.81 -26.32 -9.38
CA VAL A 652 -7.82 -25.52 -8.67
C VAL A 652 -7.34 -24.07 -8.65
N HIS A 653 -8.08 -23.19 -9.31
CA HIS A 653 -7.76 -21.78 -9.47
C HIS A 653 -8.78 -20.94 -8.69
N TYR A 654 -8.29 -20.20 -7.68
CA TYR A 654 -9.11 -19.45 -6.73
C TYR A 654 -9.27 -17.97 -7.11
N ALA A 655 -10.24 -17.29 -6.47
CA ALA A 655 -10.56 -15.85 -6.54
C ALA A 655 -10.97 -15.27 -7.90
N HIS A 656 -10.97 -16.05 -8.97
CA HIS A 656 -11.12 -15.53 -10.33
C HIS A 656 -12.19 -16.28 -11.15
N SER A 657 -12.84 -15.55 -12.04
CA SER A 657 -13.82 -16.10 -12.98
C SER A 657 -13.16 -16.94 -14.09
N CYS A 658 -13.97 -17.73 -14.80
CA CYS A 658 -13.52 -18.55 -15.93
C CYS A 658 -13.34 -17.75 -17.24
N LEU A 659 -12.59 -16.64 -17.18
CA LEU A 659 -12.19 -15.83 -18.34
C LEU A 659 -11.52 -16.65 -19.45
N ILE A 660 -10.76 -17.67 -19.04
CA ILE A 660 -10.26 -18.74 -19.89
C ILE A 660 -11.23 -19.92 -19.76
N PRO A 661 -11.92 -20.33 -20.84
CA PRO A 661 -12.83 -21.48 -20.80
C PRO A 661 -12.08 -22.79 -20.47
N VAL A 662 -12.73 -23.67 -19.71
CA VAL A 662 -12.13 -24.94 -19.23
C VAL A 662 -11.87 -25.98 -20.35
N ASP A 663 -12.39 -25.76 -21.55
CA ASP A 663 -12.08 -26.49 -22.78
C ASP A 663 -10.81 -25.97 -23.49
N VAL A 664 -10.30 -24.79 -23.09
CA VAL A 664 -9.02 -24.22 -23.57
C VAL A 664 -7.85 -24.67 -22.68
N THR A 665 -8.11 -25.02 -21.42
CA THR A 665 -7.11 -25.61 -20.50
C THR A 665 -6.86 -27.09 -20.82
N LYS A 666 -5.59 -27.52 -20.86
CA LYS A 666 -5.19 -28.89 -21.23
C LYS A 666 -5.08 -29.85 -20.03
N ILE A 667 -5.22 -29.32 -18.81
CA ILE A 667 -5.46 -30.06 -17.55
C ILE A 667 -6.95 -30.02 -17.21
N LYS A 668 -7.44 -30.89 -16.32
CA LYS A 668 -8.76 -30.67 -15.70
C LYS A 668 -8.66 -29.41 -14.83
N THR A 669 -9.54 -28.44 -15.03
CA THR A 669 -9.57 -27.20 -14.24
C THR A 669 -10.83 -27.12 -13.38
N LEU A 670 -10.69 -26.61 -12.16
CA LEU A 670 -11.76 -26.20 -11.26
C LEU A 670 -11.55 -24.73 -10.90
N TYR A 671 -12.51 -23.87 -11.26
CA TYR A 671 -12.56 -22.50 -10.76
C TYR A 671 -13.36 -22.45 -9.45
N VAL A 672 -12.81 -21.74 -8.47
CA VAL A 672 -13.46 -21.37 -7.21
C VAL A 672 -13.43 -19.84 -7.13
N PHE A 673 -14.61 -19.22 -7.10
CA PHE A 673 -14.67 -17.75 -7.23
C PHE A 673 -14.33 -17.01 -5.94
N VAL A 674 -14.42 -17.68 -4.78
CA VAL A 674 -14.21 -17.10 -3.44
C VAL A 674 -15.14 -15.89 -3.24
N ASP A 675 -16.44 -16.18 -3.15
CA ASP A 675 -17.46 -15.18 -2.84
C ASP A 675 -17.27 -14.70 -1.38
N ILE A 676 -17.28 -13.37 -1.18
CA ILE A 676 -16.99 -12.72 0.10
C ILE A 676 -18.28 -12.08 0.64
N SER A 677 -18.67 -12.53 1.83
CA SER A 677 -19.83 -11.99 2.56
C SER A 677 -19.46 -10.69 3.27
N ILE A 678 -20.34 -9.69 3.18
CA ILE A 678 -20.14 -8.33 3.70
C ILE A 678 -21.40 -7.80 4.40
N ASP A 679 -21.27 -6.70 5.14
CA ASP A 679 -22.41 -6.00 5.75
C ASP A 679 -23.27 -5.28 4.69
N THR A 680 -24.23 -6.04 4.14
CA THR A 680 -25.21 -5.51 3.18
C THR A 680 -26.18 -4.50 3.78
N THR A 681 -26.40 -4.50 5.09
CA THR A 681 -27.26 -3.52 5.77
C THR A 681 -26.59 -2.15 5.78
N HIS A 682 -25.30 -2.11 6.13
CA HIS A 682 -24.50 -0.90 6.08
C HIS A 682 -24.35 -0.37 4.64
N LEU A 683 -24.13 -1.24 3.66
CA LEU A 683 -24.10 -0.85 2.24
C LEU A 683 -25.41 -0.17 1.81
N LEU A 684 -26.56 -0.79 2.08
CA LEU A 684 -27.87 -0.22 1.71
C LEU A 684 -28.12 1.14 2.39
N ALA A 685 -27.92 1.23 3.71
CA ALA A 685 -28.08 2.47 4.45
C ALA A 685 -27.12 3.58 3.97
N THR A 686 -25.91 3.21 3.56
CA THR A 686 -24.92 4.15 3.00
C THR A 686 -25.36 4.69 1.64
N LEU A 687 -25.92 3.86 0.76
CA LEU A 687 -26.44 4.30 -0.53
C LEU A 687 -27.70 5.15 -0.37
N GLU A 688 -28.63 4.74 0.50
CA GLU A 688 -29.87 5.48 0.81
C GLU A 688 -29.60 6.86 1.42
N LYS A 689 -28.52 7.00 2.21
CA LYS A 689 -28.11 8.28 2.81
C LYS A 689 -27.44 9.24 1.80
N ASN A 690 -26.78 8.73 0.76
CA ASN A 690 -25.92 9.54 -0.12
C ASN A 690 -26.50 9.79 -1.52
N PHE A 691 -27.44 8.97 -2.00
CA PHE A 691 -28.04 9.11 -3.33
C PHE A 691 -29.54 9.42 -3.26
N ILE A 692 -29.99 10.42 -4.03
CA ILE A 692 -31.41 10.77 -4.15
C ILE A 692 -32.15 9.65 -4.90
N SER A 693 -33.34 9.26 -4.44
CA SER A 693 -34.17 8.25 -5.12
C SER A 693 -34.57 8.66 -6.54
N GLY A 694 -34.92 7.69 -7.37
CA GLY A 694 -35.13 7.84 -8.82
C GLY A 694 -33.84 7.75 -9.65
N LYS A 695 -32.67 7.89 -9.03
CA LYS A 695 -31.36 7.77 -9.71
C LYS A 695 -31.11 6.36 -10.27
N THR A 696 -30.43 6.31 -11.42
CA THR A 696 -30.06 5.07 -12.11
C THR A 696 -28.61 4.72 -11.83
N ILE A 697 -28.41 3.64 -11.06
CA ILE A 697 -27.11 3.19 -10.56
C ILE A 697 -26.67 1.98 -11.39
N ALA A 698 -25.54 2.11 -12.10
CA ALA A 698 -24.85 0.99 -12.72
C ALA A 698 -23.93 0.33 -11.68
N MET A 699 -24.35 -0.81 -11.15
CA MET A 699 -23.60 -1.56 -10.14
C MET A 699 -22.60 -2.51 -10.80
N VAL A 700 -21.33 -2.36 -10.44
CA VAL A 700 -20.20 -3.17 -10.90
C VAL A 700 -19.33 -3.62 -9.72
N GLY A 701 -18.47 -4.60 -9.92
CA GLY A 701 -17.58 -5.14 -8.88
C GLY A 701 -16.64 -6.21 -9.43
N THR A 702 -15.80 -6.75 -8.56
CA THR A 702 -15.03 -7.96 -8.86
C THR A 702 -15.90 -9.22 -8.68
N ILE A 703 -15.39 -10.39 -9.08
CA ILE A 703 -16.17 -11.65 -9.01
C ILE A 703 -16.49 -12.05 -7.55
N GLN A 704 -15.65 -11.68 -6.59
CA GLN A 704 -15.77 -11.98 -5.17
C GLN A 704 -16.99 -11.34 -4.50
N PHE A 705 -17.46 -10.18 -4.99
CA PHE A 705 -18.63 -9.49 -4.42
C PHE A 705 -19.90 -9.69 -5.25
N ASN A 706 -19.86 -10.55 -6.27
CA ASN A 706 -20.90 -10.66 -7.27
C ASN A 706 -22.23 -11.18 -6.69
N ALA A 707 -22.24 -12.15 -5.77
CA ALA A 707 -23.49 -12.59 -5.15
C ALA A 707 -24.17 -11.47 -4.37
N THR A 708 -23.39 -10.67 -3.63
CA THR A 708 -23.88 -9.48 -2.92
C THR A 708 -24.43 -8.44 -3.88
N LEU A 709 -23.73 -8.15 -4.99
CA LEU A 709 -24.13 -7.18 -6.01
C LEU A 709 -25.52 -7.52 -6.60
N HIS A 710 -25.79 -8.79 -6.93
CA HIS A 710 -27.14 -9.21 -7.35
C HIS A 710 -28.15 -9.23 -6.20
N GLY A 711 -27.71 -9.51 -4.97
CA GLY A 711 -28.55 -9.55 -3.78
C GLY A 711 -29.14 -8.17 -3.39
N VAL A 712 -28.34 -7.11 -3.44
CA VAL A 712 -28.76 -5.75 -3.04
C VAL A 712 -29.66 -5.03 -4.05
N LYS A 713 -29.78 -5.55 -5.29
CA LYS A 713 -30.64 -4.97 -6.34
C LYS A 713 -32.11 -4.82 -5.90
N ALA A 714 -32.74 -5.90 -5.43
CA ALA A 714 -34.16 -5.87 -5.06
C ALA A 714 -34.49 -5.05 -3.79
N PRO A 715 -33.58 -4.93 -2.79
CA PRO A 715 -33.63 -3.86 -1.79
C PRO A 715 -33.57 -2.45 -2.40
N LEU A 716 -32.56 -2.12 -3.20
CA LEU A 716 -32.40 -0.77 -3.79
C LEU A 716 -33.56 -0.38 -4.72
N GLU A 717 -34.12 -1.31 -5.48
CA GLU A 717 -35.32 -1.08 -6.30
C GLU A 717 -36.57 -0.77 -5.44
N ARG A 718 -36.62 -1.24 -4.19
CA ARG A 718 -37.68 -0.88 -3.22
C ARG A 718 -37.42 0.45 -2.52
N ALA A 719 -36.16 0.85 -2.36
CA ALA A 719 -35.77 2.20 -1.94
C ALA A 719 -35.95 3.26 -3.06
N GLY A 720 -36.30 2.83 -4.27
CA GLY A 720 -36.65 3.70 -5.40
C GLY A 720 -35.51 4.02 -6.36
N TYR A 721 -34.42 3.25 -6.36
CA TYR A 721 -33.34 3.37 -7.35
C TYR A 721 -33.57 2.48 -8.56
N ASN A 722 -33.17 2.94 -9.74
CA ASN A 722 -33.13 2.11 -10.94
C ASN A 722 -31.77 1.38 -10.98
N VAL A 723 -31.75 0.07 -10.73
CA VAL A 723 -30.48 -0.68 -10.61
C VAL A 723 -30.15 -1.41 -11.91
N LEU A 724 -29.15 -0.89 -12.64
CA LEU A 724 -28.54 -1.56 -13.78
C LEU A 724 -27.39 -2.44 -13.31
N ILE A 725 -27.37 -3.71 -13.72
CA ILE A 725 -26.20 -4.59 -13.57
C ILE A 725 -25.72 -4.94 -14.99
N PRO A 726 -24.70 -4.22 -15.52
CA PRO A 726 -24.26 -4.36 -16.90
C PRO A 726 -23.44 -5.65 -17.12
N GLN A 727 -23.07 -5.96 -18.37
CA GLN A 727 -22.28 -7.14 -18.70
C GLN A 727 -21.42 -6.91 -19.94
N ILE A 728 -20.15 -7.34 -19.89
CA ILE A 728 -19.29 -7.48 -21.06
C ILE A 728 -18.86 -8.95 -21.20
N ALA A 729 -19.48 -9.68 -22.14
CA ALA A 729 -19.17 -11.10 -22.35
C ALA A 729 -17.69 -11.27 -22.75
N PRO A 730 -16.92 -12.21 -22.16
CA PRO A 730 -17.41 -13.39 -21.42
C PRO A 730 -17.65 -13.21 -19.91
N LEU A 731 -17.40 -12.03 -19.32
CA LEU A 731 -17.57 -11.79 -17.89
C LEU A 731 -19.02 -11.96 -17.42
N SER A 732 -19.20 -12.17 -16.12
CA SER A 732 -20.50 -12.23 -15.45
C SER A 732 -21.23 -10.88 -15.49
N LYS A 733 -22.54 -10.88 -15.20
CA LYS A 733 -23.26 -9.62 -14.98
C LYS A 733 -22.75 -8.94 -13.72
N GLY A 734 -22.35 -7.67 -13.81
CA GLY A 734 -21.77 -6.87 -12.73
C GLY A 734 -20.25 -7.01 -12.61
N GLU A 735 -19.66 -8.04 -13.20
CA GLU A 735 -18.21 -8.29 -13.12
C GLU A 735 -17.42 -7.38 -14.07
N ILE A 736 -16.37 -6.75 -13.55
CA ILE A 736 -15.37 -6.01 -14.32
C ILE A 736 -13.95 -6.46 -13.97
N LEU A 737 -13.05 -6.39 -14.95
CA LEU A 737 -11.61 -6.59 -14.79
C LEU A 737 -10.89 -5.26 -15.00
N GLY A 738 -9.71 -5.08 -14.39
CA GLY A 738 -8.87 -3.89 -14.59
C GLY A 738 -8.49 -3.60 -16.05
N CYS A 739 -8.69 -4.55 -16.97
CA CYS A 739 -8.50 -4.42 -18.42
C CYS A 739 -9.77 -4.67 -19.27
N THR A 740 -10.94 -4.93 -18.67
CA THR A 740 -12.18 -5.23 -19.40
C THR A 740 -13.42 -4.80 -18.59
N SER A 741 -14.11 -3.77 -19.07
CA SER A 741 -15.31 -3.17 -18.47
C SER A 741 -16.40 -2.94 -19.53
N PRO A 742 -17.69 -2.92 -19.16
CA PRO A 742 -18.76 -2.59 -20.10
C PRO A 742 -18.76 -1.09 -20.42
N LYS A 743 -18.93 -0.75 -21.70
CA LYS A 743 -19.34 0.59 -22.11
C LYS A 743 -20.83 0.77 -21.82
N LEU A 744 -21.19 1.90 -21.22
CA LEU A 744 -22.54 2.23 -20.76
C LEU A 744 -23.15 3.34 -21.63
N GLU A 745 -24.47 3.32 -21.76
CA GLU A 745 -25.21 4.37 -22.45
C GLU A 745 -25.42 5.56 -21.51
N THR A 746 -24.73 6.67 -21.78
CA THR A 746 -24.65 7.84 -20.89
C THR A 746 -25.98 8.57 -20.67
N THR A 747 -26.98 8.34 -21.52
CA THR A 747 -28.34 8.88 -21.33
C THR A 747 -29.15 8.10 -20.28
N ASN A 748 -28.69 6.91 -19.90
CA ASN A 748 -29.48 5.89 -19.20
C ASN A 748 -28.86 5.49 -17.83
N VAL A 749 -27.81 6.18 -17.37
CA VAL A 749 -27.09 5.91 -16.11
C VAL A 749 -26.66 7.23 -15.46
N ASP A 750 -27.00 7.43 -14.19
CA ASP A 750 -26.58 8.61 -13.42
C ASP A 750 -25.24 8.42 -12.70
N VAL A 751 -24.96 7.20 -12.23
CA VAL A 751 -23.83 6.86 -11.35
C VAL A 751 -23.31 5.47 -11.67
N ILE A 752 -21.99 5.29 -11.72
CA ILE A 752 -21.32 3.99 -11.59
C ILE A 752 -21.02 3.78 -10.10
N LEU A 753 -21.51 2.67 -9.53
CA LEU A 753 -21.17 2.22 -8.19
C LEU A 753 -20.35 0.93 -8.30
N TYR A 754 -19.08 1.01 -7.89
CA TYR A 754 -18.22 -0.15 -7.74
C TYR A 754 -18.24 -0.66 -6.30
N LEU A 755 -18.52 -1.96 -6.15
CA LEU A 755 -18.45 -2.69 -4.89
C LEU A 755 -17.12 -3.45 -4.82
N GLY A 756 -16.25 -3.02 -3.91
CA GLY A 756 -14.96 -3.67 -3.64
C GLY A 756 -13.89 -2.69 -3.16
N ASP A 757 -12.77 -3.27 -2.73
CA ASP A 757 -11.53 -2.56 -2.43
C ASP A 757 -10.76 -2.17 -3.69
N GLY A 758 -9.73 -1.33 -3.51
CA GLY A 758 -8.85 -0.83 -4.56
C GLY A 758 -9.52 0.08 -5.60
N ARG A 759 -8.70 0.72 -6.44
CA ARG A 759 -9.17 1.57 -7.56
C ARG A 759 -8.98 0.92 -8.93
N PHE A 760 -7.99 0.03 -9.07
CA PHE A 760 -7.59 -0.66 -10.31
C PHE A 760 -8.75 -1.19 -11.16
N HIS A 761 -9.75 -1.84 -10.54
CA HIS A 761 -10.91 -2.37 -11.23
C HIS A 761 -11.89 -1.27 -11.67
N LEU A 762 -12.18 -0.30 -10.81
CA LEU A 762 -13.05 0.84 -11.11
C LEU A 762 -12.46 1.75 -12.20
N GLU A 763 -11.14 1.96 -12.23
CA GLU A 763 -10.45 2.73 -13.27
C GLU A 763 -10.75 2.20 -14.67
N SER A 764 -10.82 0.88 -14.85
CA SER A 764 -11.26 0.24 -16.09
C SER A 764 -12.67 0.67 -16.51
N ALA A 765 -13.58 0.85 -15.56
CA ALA A 765 -14.93 1.37 -15.83
C ALA A 765 -14.94 2.89 -16.05
N MET A 766 -14.12 3.66 -15.32
CA MET A 766 -13.99 5.12 -15.49
C MET A 766 -13.42 5.48 -16.87
N ILE A 767 -12.28 4.90 -17.26
CA ILE A 767 -11.62 5.11 -18.56
C ILE A 767 -12.59 4.88 -19.73
N HIS A 768 -13.42 3.84 -19.62
CA HIS A 768 -14.37 3.46 -20.66
C HIS A 768 -15.68 4.28 -20.65
N ASN A 769 -15.96 5.00 -19.56
CA ASN A 769 -17.20 5.76 -19.33
C ASN A 769 -16.92 7.15 -18.70
N PRO A 770 -16.05 7.98 -19.29
CA PRO A 770 -15.43 9.16 -18.64
C PRO A 770 -16.40 10.29 -18.25
N SER A 771 -17.66 10.21 -18.66
CA SER A 771 -18.72 11.19 -18.38
C SER A 771 -19.70 10.78 -17.29
N ILE A 772 -19.61 9.56 -16.75
CA ILE A 772 -20.51 9.07 -15.71
C ILE A 772 -19.79 9.14 -14.34
N PRO A 773 -20.34 9.85 -13.33
CA PRO A 773 -19.77 9.90 -11.99
C PRO A 773 -19.56 8.50 -11.39
N ALA A 774 -18.33 8.22 -10.97
CA ALA A 774 -17.94 6.96 -10.33
C ALA A 774 -17.85 7.10 -8.81
N TYR A 775 -18.29 6.06 -8.11
CA TYR A 775 -18.20 5.92 -6.66
C TYR A 775 -17.74 4.50 -6.32
N ARG A 776 -16.93 4.37 -5.26
CA ARG A 776 -16.49 3.10 -4.70
C ARG A 776 -17.09 2.93 -3.31
N TYR A 777 -17.75 1.81 -3.07
CA TYR A 777 -18.01 1.34 -1.71
C TYR A 777 -17.00 0.26 -1.36
N ASP A 778 -16.13 0.58 -0.41
CA ASP A 778 -15.19 -0.35 0.20
C ASP A 778 -15.89 -1.10 1.35
N PRO A 779 -16.06 -2.43 1.27
CA PRO A 779 -16.77 -3.19 2.27
C PRO A 779 -15.98 -3.40 3.57
N TYR A 780 -14.65 -3.25 3.56
CA TYR A 780 -13.79 -3.45 4.72
C TYR A 780 -13.70 -2.17 5.54
N SER A 781 -13.30 -1.05 4.91
CA SER A 781 -13.26 0.26 5.58
C SER A 781 -14.65 0.89 5.77
N ARG A 782 -15.69 0.29 5.15
CA ARG A 782 -17.10 0.75 5.15
C ARG A 782 -17.30 2.15 4.55
N LYS A 783 -16.34 2.66 3.79
CA LYS A 783 -16.35 4.01 3.19
C LYS A 783 -16.98 3.99 1.80
N LEU A 784 -17.84 4.99 1.51
CA LEU A 784 -18.27 5.35 0.17
C LEU A 784 -17.46 6.57 -0.30
N THR A 785 -16.55 6.37 -1.24
CA THR A 785 -15.77 7.45 -1.87
C THR A 785 -16.34 7.82 -3.23
N ARG A 786 -16.24 9.10 -3.61
CA ARG A 786 -16.40 9.53 -5.01
C ARG A 786 -15.02 9.42 -5.67
N GLU A 787 -14.97 8.83 -6.85
CA GLU A 787 -13.73 8.48 -7.52
C GLU A 787 -13.64 9.22 -8.87
N SER A 788 -12.42 9.57 -9.27
CA SER A 788 -12.10 10.27 -10.52
C SER A 788 -10.82 9.72 -11.14
N TYR A 789 -10.59 10.04 -12.42
CA TYR A 789 -9.44 9.59 -13.19
C TYR A 789 -8.98 10.72 -14.11
N ASP A 790 -7.66 10.97 -14.25
CA ASP A 790 -7.16 11.97 -15.19
C ASP A 790 -7.07 11.39 -16.62
N HIS A 791 -8.20 11.47 -17.31
CA HIS A 791 -8.31 11.11 -18.72
C HIS A 791 -7.42 11.99 -19.62
N LYS A 792 -7.10 13.23 -19.23
CA LYS A 792 -6.28 14.15 -20.03
C LYS A 792 -4.81 13.76 -19.95
N GLU A 793 -4.29 13.50 -18.75
CA GLU A 793 -2.95 12.97 -18.55
C GLU A 793 -2.77 11.64 -19.29
N MET A 794 -3.67 10.67 -19.05
CA MET A 794 -3.60 9.36 -19.70
C MET A 794 -3.68 9.47 -21.23
N HIS A 795 -4.61 10.26 -21.80
CA HIS A 795 -4.66 10.47 -23.25
C HIS A 795 -3.40 11.16 -23.80
N THR A 796 -2.78 12.07 -23.04
CA THR A 796 -1.52 12.72 -23.44
C THR A 796 -0.40 11.68 -23.50
N LEU A 797 -0.16 10.95 -22.40
CA LEU A 797 0.85 9.88 -22.34
C LEU A 797 0.68 8.82 -23.43
N ARG A 798 -0.57 8.39 -23.72
CA ARG A 798 -0.82 7.40 -24.78
C ARG A 798 -0.64 7.97 -26.18
N ARG A 799 -1.05 9.20 -26.44
CA ARG A 799 -0.85 9.86 -27.75
C ARG A 799 0.62 10.17 -28.02
N ASP A 800 1.39 10.55 -27.00
CA ASP A 800 2.83 10.80 -27.13
C ASP A 800 3.61 9.50 -27.38
N ALA A 801 3.24 8.40 -26.72
CA ALA A 801 3.79 7.08 -27.01
C ALA A 801 3.52 6.64 -28.45
N ILE A 802 2.28 6.80 -28.93
CA ILE A 802 1.86 6.55 -30.32
C ILE A 802 2.61 7.44 -31.31
N GLN A 803 2.76 8.74 -31.01
CA GLN A 803 3.41 9.70 -31.90
C GLN A 803 4.92 9.45 -31.99
N THR A 804 5.54 9.04 -30.89
CA THR A 804 6.95 8.59 -30.85
C THR A 804 7.12 7.31 -31.66
N ALA A 805 6.25 6.31 -31.48
CA ALA A 805 6.33 5.03 -32.18
C ALA A 805 6.25 5.14 -33.72
N LYS A 806 5.58 6.17 -34.26
CA LYS A 806 5.53 6.42 -35.72
C LYS A 806 6.91 6.71 -36.35
N SER A 807 7.91 7.11 -35.57
CA SER A 807 9.28 7.33 -36.05
C SER A 807 10.23 6.17 -35.78
N ALA A 808 9.78 5.13 -35.06
CA ALA A 808 10.60 4.01 -34.62
C ALA A 808 10.97 3.07 -35.79
N LYS A 809 12.27 2.92 -36.03
CA LYS A 809 12.88 2.15 -37.12
C LYS A 809 13.06 0.67 -36.79
N LYS A 810 13.10 0.31 -35.50
CA LYS A 810 13.18 -1.08 -35.03
C LYS A 810 12.19 -1.32 -33.89
N TRP A 811 11.40 -2.37 -34.03
CA TRP A 811 10.31 -2.71 -33.10
C TRP A 811 10.63 -3.96 -32.27
N GLY A 812 10.01 -4.08 -31.10
CA GLY A 812 10.09 -5.27 -30.26
C GLY A 812 8.70 -5.76 -29.90
N LEU A 813 8.38 -7.01 -30.24
CA LEU A 813 7.09 -7.63 -30.00
C LEU A 813 7.21 -8.60 -28.82
N ILE A 814 6.46 -8.33 -27.76
CA ILE A 814 6.48 -9.13 -26.53
C ILE A 814 5.21 -9.98 -26.48
N LEU A 815 5.37 -11.29 -26.40
CA LEU A 815 4.30 -12.23 -26.12
C LEU A 815 4.30 -12.57 -24.62
N GLY A 816 3.23 -12.19 -23.92
CA GLY A 816 3.07 -12.48 -22.49
C GLY A 816 2.90 -13.98 -22.23
N SER A 817 3.89 -14.63 -21.63
CA SER A 817 3.87 -16.08 -21.34
C SER A 817 3.34 -16.43 -19.95
N LEU A 818 2.95 -15.45 -19.13
CA LEU A 818 2.29 -15.70 -17.84
C LEU A 818 0.85 -16.19 -18.08
N GLY A 819 0.61 -17.45 -17.75
CA GLY A 819 -0.67 -18.14 -17.95
C GLY A 819 -1.14 -18.06 -19.41
N ARG A 820 -2.21 -17.28 -19.65
CA ARG A 820 -2.90 -17.13 -20.94
C ARG A 820 -3.10 -15.66 -21.36
N GLN A 821 -2.23 -14.75 -20.89
CA GLN A 821 -2.26 -13.34 -21.33
C GLN A 821 -1.90 -13.16 -22.81
N GLY A 822 -0.89 -13.89 -23.29
CA GLY A 822 -0.38 -13.77 -24.66
C GLY A 822 -1.32 -14.32 -25.72
N ASN A 823 -1.37 -13.64 -26.86
CA ASN A 823 -2.18 -14.03 -28.02
C ASN A 823 -1.32 -14.08 -29.30
N PRO A 824 -0.84 -15.27 -29.71
CA PRO A 824 -0.03 -15.43 -30.91
C PRO A 824 -0.71 -14.91 -32.19
N HIS A 825 -2.04 -14.98 -32.30
CA HIS A 825 -2.74 -14.45 -33.49
C HIS A 825 -2.65 -12.93 -33.58
N THR A 826 -2.85 -12.23 -32.46
CA THR A 826 -2.66 -10.76 -32.38
C THR A 826 -1.21 -10.38 -32.67
N MET A 827 -0.24 -11.17 -32.20
CA MET A 827 1.17 -10.98 -32.52
C MET A 827 1.43 -11.10 -34.03
N THR A 828 0.98 -12.18 -34.67
CA THR A 828 1.21 -12.40 -36.11
C THR A 828 0.46 -11.43 -37.03
N MET A 829 -0.63 -10.81 -36.58
CA MET A 829 -1.22 -9.66 -37.27
C MET A 829 -0.28 -8.44 -37.31
N ILE A 830 0.54 -8.25 -36.27
CA ILE A 830 1.48 -7.12 -36.13
C ILE A 830 2.81 -7.46 -36.83
N GLU A 831 3.33 -8.68 -36.67
CA GLU A 831 4.49 -9.21 -37.39
C GLU A 831 4.34 -8.98 -38.89
N ARG A 832 3.27 -9.53 -39.50
CA ARG A 832 2.98 -9.37 -40.92
C ARG A 832 2.91 -7.91 -41.36
N LYS A 833 2.40 -7.02 -40.50
CA LYS A 833 2.28 -5.60 -40.86
C LYS A 833 3.62 -4.85 -40.80
N LEU A 834 4.53 -5.27 -39.92
CA LEU A 834 5.90 -4.76 -39.90
C LEU A 834 6.69 -5.30 -41.12
N GLU A 835 6.50 -6.57 -41.50
CA GLU A 835 7.03 -7.15 -42.74
C GLU A 835 6.54 -6.39 -43.99
N GLU A 836 5.22 -6.16 -44.11
CA GLU A 836 4.58 -5.38 -45.19
C GLU A 836 5.17 -3.96 -45.34
N LEU A 837 5.69 -3.37 -44.25
CA LEU A 837 6.27 -2.03 -44.21
C LEU A 837 7.80 -2.03 -44.26
N GLY A 838 8.45 -3.20 -44.30
CA GLY A 838 9.91 -3.33 -44.25
C GLY A 838 10.55 -2.90 -42.93
N ILE A 839 9.79 -2.85 -41.84
CA ILE A 839 10.27 -2.41 -40.52
C ILE A 839 10.85 -3.63 -39.78
N PRO A 840 12.16 -3.66 -39.45
CA PRO A 840 12.76 -4.75 -38.70
C PRO A 840 12.21 -4.82 -37.27
N TYR A 841 12.01 -6.05 -36.78
CA TYR A 841 11.55 -6.29 -35.42
C TYR A 841 12.24 -7.49 -34.77
N ILE A 842 12.09 -7.62 -33.44
CA ILE A 842 12.48 -8.81 -32.67
C ILE A 842 11.29 -9.32 -31.86
N ASN A 843 11.29 -10.62 -31.58
CA ASN A 843 10.26 -11.29 -30.78
C ASN A 843 10.83 -11.71 -29.43
N LEU A 844 10.11 -11.40 -28.35
CA LEU A 844 10.41 -11.85 -26.99
C LEU A 844 9.22 -12.61 -26.40
N LEU A 845 9.51 -13.69 -25.66
CA LEU A 845 8.55 -14.30 -24.75
C LEU A 845 8.95 -13.91 -23.33
N LEU A 846 8.03 -13.31 -22.57
CA LEU A 846 8.26 -12.88 -21.19
C LEU A 846 7.05 -13.26 -20.33
N SER A 847 7.30 -13.88 -19.17
CA SER A 847 6.28 -14.00 -18.11
C SER A 847 5.88 -12.60 -17.63
N GLU A 848 6.89 -11.82 -17.26
CA GLU A 848 6.75 -10.49 -16.69
C GLU A 848 7.63 -9.47 -17.41
N ILE A 849 7.04 -8.29 -17.62
CA ILE A 849 7.56 -7.20 -18.44
C ILE A 849 7.94 -6.05 -17.50
N PHE A 850 9.25 -5.83 -17.33
CA PHE A 850 9.80 -4.80 -16.45
C PHE A 850 10.67 -3.82 -17.24
N PRO A 851 10.67 -2.50 -16.91
CA PRO A 851 11.45 -1.51 -17.64
C PRO A 851 12.92 -1.84 -17.84
N GLY A 852 13.62 -2.25 -16.77
CA GLY A 852 15.04 -2.62 -16.83
C GLY A 852 15.34 -3.76 -17.80
N LYS A 853 14.43 -4.73 -17.95
CA LYS A 853 14.60 -5.86 -18.87
C LYS A 853 14.51 -5.41 -20.33
N LEU A 854 13.64 -4.44 -20.64
CA LEU A 854 13.52 -3.87 -21.99
C LEU A 854 14.62 -2.84 -22.29
N ALA A 855 15.09 -2.11 -21.28
CA ALA A 855 16.16 -1.11 -21.39
C ALA A 855 17.50 -1.71 -21.88
N MET A 856 17.76 -3.00 -21.62
CA MET A 856 18.95 -3.71 -22.10
C MET A 856 19.01 -3.84 -23.64
N MET A 857 17.90 -3.67 -24.35
CA MET A 857 17.80 -3.75 -25.82
C MET A 857 17.58 -2.35 -26.40
N SER A 858 18.57 -1.48 -26.19
CA SER A 858 18.51 -0.04 -26.49
C SER A 858 18.39 0.30 -27.98
N ASP A 859 18.69 -0.66 -28.86
CA ASP A 859 18.51 -0.59 -30.31
C ASP A 859 17.05 -0.82 -30.77
N VAL A 860 16.17 -1.28 -29.86
CA VAL A 860 14.72 -1.26 -30.09
C VAL A 860 14.20 0.14 -29.76
N GLU A 861 13.45 0.72 -30.70
CA GLU A 861 12.93 2.09 -30.61
C GLU A 861 11.44 2.14 -30.19
N CYS A 862 10.69 1.04 -30.36
CA CYS A 862 9.30 0.90 -29.89
C CYS A 862 9.00 -0.53 -29.44
N TRP A 863 8.24 -0.69 -28.35
CA TRP A 863 7.79 -2.00 -27.84
C TRP A 863 6.27 -2.16 -27.99
N VAL A 864 5.82 -3.36 -28.32
CA VAL A 864 4.41 -3.73 -28.31
C VAL A 864 4.22 -4.93 -27.41
N GLN A 865 3.32 -4.80 -26.43
CA GLN A 865 3.04 -5.87 -25.49
C GLN A 865 1.72 -6.59 -25.79
N VAL A 866 1.83 -7.79 -26.35
CA VAL A 866 0.73 -8.75 -26.48
C VAL A 866 0.61 -9.52 -25.16
N ALA A 867 0.22 -8.80 -24.10
CA ALA A 867 0.17 -9.24 -22.70
C ALA A 867 -0.95 -8.48 -21.95
N CYS A 868 -0.80 -8.19 -20.65
CA CYS A 868 -1.71 -7.32 -19.89
C CYS A 868 -1.63 -5.85 -20.38
N PRO A 869 -2.73 -5.24 -20.88
CA PRO A 869 -2.69 -3.89 -21.45
C PRO A 869 -2.43 -2.79 -20.41
N ARG A 870 -2.71 -3.03 -19.13
CA ARG A 870 -2.54 -2.04 -18.05
C ARG A 870 -1.07 -1.65 -17.81
N LEU A 871 -0.12 -2.53 -18.14
CA LEU A 871 1.32 -2.21 -18.08
C LEU A 871 1.71 -1.00 -18.96
N SER A 872 1.10 -0.81 -20.14
CA SER A 872 1.33 0.37 -20.98
C SER A 872 0.41 1.56 -20.64
N ILE A 873 -0.77 1.31 -20.07
CA ILE A 873 -1.72 2.36 -19.70
C ILE A 873 -1.26 3.07 -18.41
N ASP A 874 -0.93 2.29 -17.38
CA ASP A 874 -0.57 2.80 -16.05
C ASP A 874 0.93 3.09 -15.99
N TRP A 875 1.78 2.12 -16.38
CA TRP A 875 3.23 2.18 -16.18
C TRP A 875 4.00 2.60 -17.45
N GLY A 876 3.30 3.06 -18.49
CA GLY A 876 3.90 3.36 -19.80
C GLY A 876 5.01 4.41 -19.76
N TYR A 877 4.97 5.33 -18.79
CA TYR A 877 6.01 6.36 -18.58
C TYR A 877 7.30 5.79 -17.97
N ALA A 878 7.26 4.63 -17.29
CA ALA A 878 8.42 4.03 -16.65
C ALA A 878 9.36 3.32 -17.65
N PHE A 879 8.93 3.13 -18.90
CA PHE A 879 9.72 2.50 -19.95
C PHE A 879 10.49 3.55 -20.76
N PRO A 880 11.82 3.38 -20.99
CA PRO A 880 12.65 4.37 -21.70
C PRO A 880 12.41 4.44 -23.23
N ARG A 881 11.44 3.65 -23.71
CA ARG A 881 10.97 3.56 -25.10
C ARG A 881 9.45 3.37 -25.05
N PRO A 882 8.67 3.90 -26.01
CA PRO A 882 7.22 3.76 -26.01
C PRO A 882 6.82 2.28 -25.97
N LEU A 883 6.10 1.90 -24.90
CA LEU A 883 5.44 0.62 -24.75
C LEU A 883 3.97 0.78 -25.15
N LEU A 884 3.52 0.04 -26.16
CA LEU A 884 2.18 0.12 -26.74
C LEU A 884 1.34 -1.12 -26.42
N THR A 885 0.02 -0.93 -26.26
CA THR A 885 -0.94 -2.03 -26.40
C THR A 885 -1.00 -2.51 -27.86
N PRO A 886 -1.52 -3.72 -28.13
CA PRO A 886 -1.74 -4.18 -29.51
C PRO A 886 -2.72 -3.30 -30.29
N TYR A 887 -3.65 -2.62 -29.60
CA TYR A 887 -4.57 -1.65 -30.22
C TYR A 887 -3.82 -0.44 -30.76
N GLU A 888 -2.97 0.16 -29.92
CA GLU A 888 -2.18 1.35 -30.25
C GLU A 888 -1.15 1.05 -31.34
N ALA A 889 -0.51 -0.11 -31.30
CA ALA A 889 0.36 -0.58 -32.38
C ALA A 889 -0.39 -0.68 -33.72
N LEU A 890 -1.62 -1.22 -33.72
CA LEU A 890 -2.46 -1.28 -34.93
C LEU A 890 -2.95 0.11 -35.38
N ILE A 891 -3.03 1.12 -34.51
CA ILE A 891 -3.25 2.53 -34.92
C ILE A 891 -1.99 3.08 -35.60
N VAL A 892 -0.81 2.93 -35.00
CA VAL A 892 0.47 3.39 -35.57
C VAL A 892 0.73 2.77 -36.95
N LEU A 893 0.42 1.47 -37.11
CA LEU A 893 0.61 0.71 -38.34
C LEU A 893 -0.54 0.86 -39.37
N GLY A 894 -1.50 1.76 -39.13
CA GLY A 894 -2.60 2.06 -40.07
C GLY A 894 -3.55 0.88 -40.31
N GLN A 895 -3.79 0.04 -39.30
CA GLN A 895 -4.71 -1.10 -39.35
C GLN A 895 -5.98 -0.90 -38.50
N LYS A 896 -5.98 0.10 -37.60
CA LYS A 896 -7.15 0.56 -36.85
C LYS A 896 -7.19 2.09 -36.83
N GLU A 897 -8.38 2.64 -36.69
CA GLU A 897 -8.56 4.06 -36.45
C GLU A 897 -8.30 4.44 -34.98
N ASP A 898 -7.81 5.66 -34.81
CA ASP A 898 -7.66 6.34 -33.52
C ASP A 898 -9.01 6.42 -32.76
N TRP A 899 -8.99 6.37 -31.42
CA TRP A 899 -10.21 6.40 -30.62
C TRP A 899 -10.94 7.74 -30.67
N ALA A 900 -10.24 8.84 -30.99
CA ALA A 900 -10.84 10.15 -31.27
C ALA A 900 -11.83 10.10 -32.44
N LYS A 901 -11.57 9.24 -33.44
CA LYS A 901 -12.46 9.04 -34.60
C LYS A 901 -13.46 7.91 -34.37
N SER A 902 -12.97 6.78 -33.88
CA SER A 902 -13.73 5.52 -33.86
C SER A 902 -14.59 5.30 -32.61
N ASN A 903 -14.31 5.99 -31.50
CA ASN A 903 -14.98 5.76 -30.22
C ASN A 903 -15.46 7.04 -29.49
N GLY A 904 -15.40 8.20 -30.16
CA GLY A 904 -15.79 9.50 -29.60
C GLY A 904 -14.79 10.07 -28.60
N ASP A 905 -13.50 9.83 -28.82
CA ASP A 905 -12.38 10.14 -27.92
C ASP A 905 -12.46 9.48 -26.53
N VAL A 906 -13.15 8.33 -26.43
CA VAL A 906 -13.12 7.45 -25.26
C VAL A 906 -12.10 6.34 -25.49
N TYR A 907 -11.13 6.17 -24.58
CA TYR A 907 -10.20 5.04 -24.66
C TYR A 907 -10.92 3.71 -24.36
N PRO A 908 -10.84 2.69 -25.23
CA PRO A 908 -11.58 1.44 -25.07
C PRO A 908 -10.94 0.50 -24.03
N MET A 909 -11.72 0.06 -23.04
CA MET A 909 -11.30 -0.93 -22.03
C MET A 909 -12.10 -2.23 -22.21
N ASP A 910 -11.99 -2.86 -23.39
CA ASP A 910 -12.76 -4.04 -23.77
C ASP A 910 -11.89 -5.30 -23.99
N TYR A 911 -10.66 -5.33 -23.49
CA TYR A 911 -9.57 -6.18 -24.01
C TYR A 911 -9.91 -7.67 -24.17
N TYR A 912 -10.58 -8.29 -23.20
CA TYR A 912 -11.04 -9.69 -23.27
C TYR A 912 -12.51 -9.87 -23.69
N GLY A 913 -13.20 -8.77 -24.00
CA GLY A 913 -14.55 -8.78 -24.55
C GLY A 913 -14.66 -9.60 -25.84
N LYS A 914 -15.86 -10.12 -26.12
CA LYS A 914 -16.12 -11.02 -27.25
C LYS A 914 -15.69 -10.48 -28.64
N GLU A 915 -15.75 -9.16 -28.82
CA GLU A 915 -15.32 -8.44 -30.03
C GLU A 915 -14.11 -7.51 -29.74
N GLY A 916 -13.47 -7.69 -28.59
CA GLY A 916 -12.55 -6.74 -27.96
C GLY A 916 -11.09 -6.84 -28.37
N LEU A 917 -10.31 -5.84 -27.94
CA LEU A 917 -9.04 -5.47 -28.59
C LEU A 917 -7.84 -6.39 -28.29
N GLY A 918 -7.87 -7.20 -27.24
CA GLY A 918 -6.83 -8.20 -26.96
C GLY A 918 -6.95 -9.47 -27.82
N ARG A 919 -8.12 -9.68 -28.44
CA ARG A 919 -8.42 -10.82 -29.31
C ARG A 919 -8.95 -10.34 -30.66
N THR A 920 -8.17 -9.47 -31.33
CA THR A 920 -8.42 -9.06 -32.71
C THR A 920 -8.57 -10.28 -33.61
N LYS A 921 -9.79 -10.57 -34.04
CA LYS A 921 -10.10 -11.64 -34.98
C LYS A 921 -9.45 -11.31 -36.33
N PRO A 922 -9.03 -12.32 -37.12
CA PRO A 922 -8.68 -12.06 -38.51
C PRO A 922 -9.91 -11.46 -39.22
N LEU A 923 -9.69 -10.45 -40.05
CA LEU A 923 -10.72 -9.98 -40.99
C LEU A 923 -11.12 -11.17 -41.86
N ILE A 924 -12.39 -11.61 -41.74
CA ILE A 924 -12.94 -12.64 -42.62
C ILE A 924 -12.85 -12.08 -44.04
N GLY A 925 -12.10 -12.77 -44.90
CA GLY A 925 -11.72 -12.24 -46.21
C GLY A 925 -12.94 -11.86 -47.04
N VAL A 926 -12.95 -10.62 -47.53
CA VAL A 926 -13.81 -10.26 -48.66
C VAL A 926 -13.43 -11.20 -49.80
N ALA A 927 -14.39 -12.04 -50.23
CA ALA A 927 -14.16 -12.91 -51.36
C ALA A 927 -13.87 -12.05 -52.59
N ILE A 928 -12.66 -12.19 -53.14
CA ILE A 928 -12.31 -11.58 -54.43
C ILE A 928 -13.13 -12.33 -55.48
N ALA A 929 -14.20 -11.70 -55.95
CA ALA A 929 -14.92 -12.16 -57.12
C ALA A 929 -14.02 -11.99 -58.35
N GLY A 930 -13.84 -13.09 -59.10
CA GLY A 930 -13.30 -13.09 -60.46
C GLY A 930 -14.41 -13.07 -61.49
#